data_AF-A0A2E6L2V6-F1
#
_entry.id   AF-A0A2E6L2V6-F1
#
_cell.length_a   1.000
_cell.length_b   1.000
_cell.length_c   1.000
_cell.angle_alpha   90.00
_cell.angle_beta   90.00
_cell.angle_gamma   90.00
#
_symmetry.space_group_name_H-M   'P 1'
#
loop_
_entity.id
_entity.type
_entity.pdbx_description
1 polymer ?
#
loop_
_entity_poly.entity_id
_entity_poly.type
_entity_poly.pdbx_seq_one_letter_code
_entity_poly.pdbx_strand_id
1 'polypeptide(L)'
;MSFTSSEYRHVDYGWDDARVGSMNVAERLAYRSNILGNDQRITNTGGGNTSSKAMETDPLTGEEVEILWVKGSGGDLRTSTIENFSSLYQDKLIALQKIYNETSPNGVKTQIEDDMVGMYRHTTFNLNPRPSSIDTPLHSFIPYKHVDHMHPNAFISICATKNSEAITREIFGDEVIYTSWQRPGFELGLLFQEVCKKYPQAKGINMGQHGLINWADDDKECYELTLELIERAGRYIEDRDKGEQTFEGQKYENLSADHQKDLVSKIVPWLRGQVSQQNRFVATIESTEAALEFVNSHAAKRLAGLGTSCPDHFLRTKIKPLYVDWDPKNEDFEILRAKLLEGLEEYRVDYAKYYEANKEPSSPAMRDSNPTVVLIPGIGIVAFGKNKSESRVTAEFYNCAISVMRGAEAIDEYIGLPQKEAFDIEYWALEEAKLQRMPPECEYARRVVLVVGAGSGIGKEMAHLMIDQGAHVVCADLNSEAAEQTAAELIAKVGKGIGVAGTGVSGCGNAIGVACDVTDRVSIKAMLDKVIYAYGGLDHVAVTAGVFVPPDRTGHIPDEKWGLTFGINVSGPYLVADEASEIWKQQGLKGSMVITTSANAVVSKKGSLAYDSSKAAANHLIRELAIELAPLIRVNGVAPATVVAGSGMFPRDRVIASLAKYEISFSDDESTQELRNKLAQFYADRTLTKSPITPEDQAQGILFMLSDASSKTTGQILAVDGGLQEAFLR
;
A
#
# COMPACT_ATOMS: atom_id res chain seq x y z
N MET A 1 20.31 27.76 19.56
CA MET A 1 19.37 28.81 19.99
C MET A 1 18.06 28.08 20.18
N SER A 2 17.44 28.15 21.36
CA SER A 2 16.16 27.48 21.57
C SER A 2 15.05 28.23 20.83
N PHE A 3 14.26 27.51 20.03
CA PHE A 3 13.10 28.04 19.31
C PHE A 3 11.84 27.92 20.17
N THR A 4 10.98 28.92 20.13
CA THR A 4 9.60 28.80 20.62
C THR A 4 8.75 27.98 19.64
N SER A 5 7.63 27.41 20.10
CA SER A 5 6.78 26.55 19.26
C SER A 5 6.30 27.23 17.97
N SER A 6 6.13 28.55 17.96
CA SER A 6 5.74 29.34 16.78
C SER A 6 6.89 29.65 15.81
N GLU A 7 8.14 29.37 16.18
CA GLU A 7 9.31 29.68 15.37
C GLU A 7 9.78 28.53 14.47
N TYR A 8 9.31 27.30 14.70
CA TYR A 8 9.62 26.16 13.82
C TYR A 8 8.96 26.33 12.44
N ARG A 9 9.75 26.13 11.38
CA ARG A 9 9.31 26.24 9.97
C ARG A 9 9.48 24.92 9.23
N HIS A 10 10.50 24.15 9.60
CA HIS A 10 10.92 22.93 8.91
C HIS A 10 10.48 21.65 9.64
N VAL A 11 9.89 21.79 10.83
CA VAL A 11 9.31 20.72 11.64
C VAL A 11 8.07 21.22 12.40
N ASP A 12 7.21 20.31 12.84
CA ASP A 12 6.04 20.64 13.67
C ASP A 12 6.29 20.34 15.16
N TYR A 13 5.98 21.31 16.03
CA TYR A 13 5.98 21.09 17.48
C TYR A 13 4.66 20.46 17.94
N GLY A 14 4.73 19.26 18.50
CA GLY A 14 3.57 18.44 18.89
C GLY A 14 3.55 17.98 20.34
N TRP A 15 4.50 18.42 21.17
CA TRP A 15 4.55 18.05 22.59
C TRP A 15 3.45 18.74 23.41
N ASP A 16 2.77 17.97 24.25
CA ASP A 16 1.67 18.40 25.11
C ASP A 16 1.91 17.90 26.55
N ASP A 17 2.30 18.82 27.43
CA ASP A 17 2.58 18.54 28.84
C ASP A 17 1.36 17.97 29.59
N ALA A 18 0.14 18.33 29.20
CA ALA A 18 -1.08 17.83 29.84
C ALA A 18 -1.32 16.36 29.53
N ARG A 19 -0.89 15.90 28.35
CA ARG A 19 -1.07 14.52 27.89
C ARG A 19 -0.07 13.55 28.54
N VAL A 20 1.15 14.00 28.82
CA VAL A 20 2.23 13.16 29.36
C VAL A 20 2.22 13.03 30.89
N GLY A 21 1.47 13.88 31.61
CA GLY A 21 1.51 13.96 33.07
C GLY A 21 1.07 12.68 33.82
N SER A 22 0.30 11.80 33.18
CA SER A 22 -0.15 10.52 33.75
C SER A 22 0.52 9.28 33.16
N MET A 23 1.45 9.47 32.22
CA MET A 23 2.04 8.37 31.44
C MET A 23 3.28 7.79 32.13
N ASN A 24 3.45 6.47 32.07
CA ASN A 24 4.70 5.81 32.43
C ASN A 24 5.78 5.99 31.33
N VAL A 25 7.01 5.53 31.56
CA VAL A 25 8.11 5.76 30.62
C VAL A 25 7.87 5.13 29.24
N ALA A 26 7.29 3.92 29.17
CA ALA A 26 7.00 3.27 27.89
C ALA A 26 5.87 3.99 27.13
N GLU A 27 4.85 4.50 27.84
CA GLU A 27 3.78 5.33 27.27
C GLU A 27 4.32 6.66 26.75
N ARG A 28 5.21 7.32 27.50
CA ARG A 28 5.88 8.56 27.06
C ARG A 28 6.78 8.33 25.86
N LEU A 29 7.49 7.21 25.81
CA LEU A 29 8.28 6.79 24.64
C LEU A 29 7.40 6.60 23.40
N ALA A 30 6.28 5.87 23.53
CA ALA A 30 5.33 5.71 22.44
C ALA A 30 4.73 7.05 21.99
N TYR A 31 4.40 7.94 22.94
CA TYR A 31 3.93 9.29 22.64
C TYR A 31 4.98 10.11 21.86
N ARG A 32 6.22 10.21 22.35
CA ARG A 32 7.35 10.90 21.67
C ARG A 32 7.56 10.35 20.26
N SER A 33 7.51 9.03 20.13
CA SER A 33 7.64 8.32 18.85
C SER A 33 6.55 8.73 17.86
N ASN A 34 5.29 8.77 18.31
CA ASN A 34 4.15 9.11 17.46
C ASN A 34 4.21 10.57 16.98
N ILE A 35 4.58 11.52 17.86
CA ILE A 35 4.66 12.93 17.46
C ILE A 35 5.85 13.20 16.54
N LEU A 36 6.99 12.51 16.70
CA LEU A 36 8.11 12.56 15.74
C LEU A 36 7.73 11.90 14.41
N GLY A 37 7.06 10.74 14.46
CA GLY A 37 6.63 9.98 13.28
C GLY A 37 5.48 10.60 12.48
N ASN A 38 4.74 11.54 13.06
CA ASN A 38 3.67 12.26 12.38
C ASN A 38 4.19 13.26 11.34
N ASP A 39 5.42 13.77 11.51
CA ASP A 39 6.04 14.71 10.58
C ASP A 39 6.98 13.96 9.62
N GLN A 40 6.59 13.87 8.35
CA GLN A 40 7.36 13.15 7.33
C GLN A 40 8.69 13.82 6.98
N ARG A 41 8.90 15.08 7.39
CA ARG A 41 10.19 15.75 7.25
C ARG A 41 11.22 15.20 8.25
N ILE A 42 10.75 14.58 9.33
CA ILE A 42 11.58 14.02 10.42
C ILE A 42 11.95 12.56 10.17
N THR A 43 10.98 11.74 9.75
CA THR A 43 11.24 10.31 9.49
C THR A 43 10.28 9.74 8.45
N ASN A 44 10.78 8.77 7.69
CA ASN A 44 10.02 8.08 6.66
C ASN A 44 9.15 6.98 7.26
N THR A 45 8.10 6.55 6.55
CA THR A 45 7.28 5.40 6.97
C THR A 45 8.14 4.17 7.27
N GLY A 46 8.04 3.64 8.49
CA GLY A 46 8.80 2.46 8.95
C GLY A 46 10.26 2.73 9.34
N GLY A 47 10.78 3.93 9.03
CA GLY A 47 12.11 4.40 9.41
C GLY A 47 12.17 4.99 10.82
N GLY A 48 13.39 5.26 11.27
CA GLY A 48 13.71 5.82 12.58
C GLY A 48 13.44 4.88 13.77
N ASN A 49 14.23 5.05 14.83
CA ASN A 49 14.10 4.33 16.09
C ASN A 49 14.22 5.28 17.29
N THR A 50 13.41 5.05 18.31
CA THR A 50 13.45 5.79 19.58
C THR A 50 13.70 4.82 20.72
N SER A 51 14.32 5.31 21.80
CA SER A 51 14.49 4.54 23.03
C SER A 51 14.42 5.36 24.31
N SER A 52 14.12 4.68 25.41
CA SER A 52 14.17 5.18 26.78
C SER A 52 14.77 4.12 27.70
N LYS A 53 15.73 4.52 28.55
CA LYS A 53 16.25 3.71 29.65
C LYS A 53 15.52 4.10 30.93
N ALA A 54 14.96 3.11 31.63
CA ALA A 54 14.16 3.33 32.83
C ALA A 54 14.46 2.26 33.89
N MET A 55 14.34 2.62 35.16
CA MET A 55 14.34 1.63 36.24
C MET A 55 12.98 0.93 36.29
N GLU A 56 12.98 -0.40 36.28
CA GLU A 56 11.80 -1.23 36.48
C GLU A 56 12.06 -2.37 37.46
N THR A 57 11.01 -2.87 38.09
CA THR A 57 11.10 -4.01 39.01
C THR A 57 11.24 -5.32 38.23
N ASP A 58 12.34 -6.05 38.41
CA ASP A 58 12.55 -7.37 37.81
C ASP A 58 11.51 -8.38 38.35
N PRO A 59 10.68 -9.00 37.50
CA PRO A 59 9.70 -9.99 37.94
C PRO A 59 10.32 -11.25 38.55
N LEU A 60 11.61 -11.52 38.30
CA LEU A 60 12.32 -12.69 38.82
C LEU A 60 12.95 -12.44 40.20
N THR A 61 13.53 -11.26 40.42
CA THR A 61 14.29 -10.96 41.65
C THR A 61 13.57 -9.99 42.57
N GLY A 62 12.64 -9.18 42.06
CA GLY A 62 12.00 -8.07 42.78
C GLY A 62 12.90 -6.85 42.96
N GLU A 63 14.09 -6.83 42.35
CA GLU A 63 15.02 -5.71 42.41
C GLU A 63 14.75 -4.69 41.31
N GLU A 64 15.08 -3.42 41.57
CA GLU A 64 15.05 -2.39 40.54
C GLU A 64 16.24 -2.56 39.59
N VAL A 65 15.96 -2.72 38.30
CA VAL A 65 16.95 -2.91 37.23
C VAL A 65 16.73 -1.90 36.11
N GLU A 66 17.80 -1.47 35.45
CA GLU A 66 17.67 -0.57 34.30
C GLU A 66 17.29 -1.34 33.04
N ILE A 67 16.19 -0.92 32.42
CA ILE A 67 15.58 -1.52 31.23
C ILE A 67 15.66 -0.55 30.06
N LEU A 68 16.16 -1.05 28.93
CA LEU A 68 16.09 -0.37 27.65
C LEU A 68 14.76 -0.73 26.97
N TRP A 69 13.92 0.28 26.79
CA TRP A 69 12.81 0.25 25.84
C TRP A 69 13.28 0.82 24.51
N VAL A 70 13.15 0.07 23.43
CA VAL A 70 13.58 0.50 22.09
C VAL A 70 12.59 0.00 21.04
N LYS A 71 12.36 0.80 19.98
CA LYS A 71 11.48 0.39 18.88
C LYS A 71 11.92 -0.97 18.33
N GLY A 72 10.99 -1.91 18.25
CA GLY A 72 11.24 -3.23 17.65
C GLY A 72 11.30 -3.19 16.13
N SER A 73 11.82 -4.25 15.52
CA SER A 73 11.99 -4.35 14.05
C SER A 73 10.65 -4.25 13.30
N GLY A 74 10.52 -3.37 12.30
CA GLY A 74 9.39 -3.36 11.34
C GLY A 74 8.11 -2.63 11.76
N GLY A 75 8.16 -1.74 12.75
CA GLY A 75 7.04 -0.87 13.14
C GLY A 75 7.19 0.58 12.62
N ASP A 76 6.07 1.24 12.30
CA ASP A 76 5.99 2.66 11.96
C ASP A 76 5.88 3.50 13.24
N LEU A 77 6.80 4.45 13.45
CA LEU A 77 6.82 5.33 14.62
C LEU A 77 5.52 6.11 14.77
N ARG A 78 4.85 6.47 13.67
CA ARG A 78 3.60 7.27 13.66
C ARG A 78 2.44 6.59 14.39
N THR A 79 2.37 5.27 14.30
CA THR A 79 1.25 4.46 14.81
C THR A 79 1.71 3.50 15.90
N SER A 80 2.88 3.76 16.50
CA SER A 80 3.47 2.86 17.47
C SER A 80 2.70 2.91 18.79
N THR A 81 2.33 1.72 19.27
CA THR A 81 1.87 1.47 20.63
C THR A 81 3.01 0.84 21.43
N ILE A 82 2.81 0.61 22.72
CA ILE A 82 3.81 -0.05 23.59
C ILE A 82 4.21 -1.44 23.04
N GLU A 83 3.28 -2.15 22.38
CA GLU A 83 3.53 -3.47 21.78
C GLU A 83 4.56 -3.43 20.65
N ASN A 84 4.84 -2.24 20.09
CA ASN A 84 5.86 -2.06 19.07
C ASN A 84 7.28 -1.90 19.65
N PHE A 85 7.45 -1.83 20.97
CA PHE A 85 8.74 -1.68 21.64
C PHE A 85 9.21 -2.98 22.29
N SER A 86 10.49 -3.29 22.13
CA SER A 86 11.19 -4.36 22.86
C SER A 86 11.77 -3.81 24.16
N SER A 87 11.64 -4.57 25.25
CA SER A 87 12.24 -4.28 26.55
C SER A 87 13.40 -5.24 26.85
N LEU A 88 14.55 -4.70 27.23
CA LEU A 88 15.80 -5.46 27.40
C LEU A 88 16.51 -5.06 28.71
N TYR A 89 17.05 -6.02 29.44
CA TYR A 89 17.95 -5.79 30.57
C TYR A 89 19.22 -5.08 30.06
N GLN A 90 19.42 -3.84 30.48
CA GLN A 90 20.49 -2.98 29.96
C GLN A 90 21.89 -3.51 30.30
N ASP A 91 22.07 -4.05 31.51
CA ASP A 91 23.32 -4.65 31.97
C ASP A 91 23.70 -5.91 31.15
N LYS A 92 22.72 -6.79 30.87
CA LYS A 92 22.92 -7.99 30.05
C LYS A 92 23.25 -7.64 28.60
N LEU A 93 22.63 -6.59 28.05
CA LEU A 93 22.90 -6.11 26.70
C LEU A 93 24.32 -5.54 26.59
N ILE A 94 24.77 -4.75 27.58
CA ILE A 94 26.16 -4.28 27.67
C ILE A 94 27.14 -5.47 27.81
N ALA A 95 26.78 -6.51 28.58
CA ALA A 95 27.63 -7.68 28.76
C ALA A 95 27.91 -8.44 27.44
N LEU A 96 27.06 -8.31 26.41
CA LEU A 96 27.30 -8.89 25.09
C LEU A 96 28.56 -8.32 24.42
N GLN A 97 29.02 -7.12 24.79
CA GLN A 97 30.25 -6.54 24.25
C GLN A 97 31.47 -7.43 24.49
N LYS A 98 31.50 -8.15 25.61
CA LYS A 98 32.57 -9.11 25.90
C LYS A 98 32.62 -10.22 24.85
N ILE A 99 31.47 -10.82 24.54
CA ILE A 99 31.37 -11.91 23.55
C ILE A 99 31.82 -11.41 22.18
N TYR A 100 31.37 -10.22 21.78
CA TYR A 100 31.73 -9.61 20.51
C TYR A 100 33.25 -9.33 20.41
N ASN A 101 33.83 -8.74 21.46
CA ASN A 101 35.24 -8.36 21.48
C ASN A 101 36.19 -9.57 21.59
N GLU A 102 35.77 -10.65 22.23
CA GLU A 102 36.56 -11.89 22.38
C GLU A 102 36.49 -12.80 21.14
N THR A 103 35.56 -12.55 20.22
CA THR A 103 35.41 -13.32 18.98
C THR A 103 36.31 -12.75 17.87
N SER A 104 37.01 -13.61 17.12
CA SER A 104 37.85 -13.19 16.00
C SER A 104 37.57 -14.05 14.74
N PRO A 105 37.37 -13.42 13.56
CA PRO A 105 37.32 -11.98 13.33
C PRO A 105 36.02 -11.34 13.86
N ASN A 106 36.11 -10.10 14.33
CA ASN A 106 34.98 -9.21 14.63
C ASN A 106 35.04 -7.93 13.78
N GLY A 107 34.03 -7.08 13.89
CA GLY A 107 33.87 -5.86 13.12
C GLY A 107 32.74 -5.94 12.07
N VAL A 108 32.59 -4.85 11.32
CA VAL A 108 31.54 -4.69 10.30
C VAL A 108 31.56 -5.84 9.29
N LYS A 109 30.38 -6.37 8.92
CA LYS A 109 30.19 -7.44 7.92
C LYS A 109 30.90 -8.78 8.28
N THR A 110 31.20 -9.03 9.54
CA THR A 110 31.66 -10.34 10.02
C THR A 110 30.49 -11.22 10.46
N GLN A 111 30.70 -12.53 10.59
CA GLN A 111 29.64 -13.45 11.03
C GLN A 111 29.13 -13.11 12.44
N ILE A 112 30.02 -12.71 13.35
CA ILE A 112 29.64 -12.37 14.73
C ILE A 112 28.72 -11.15 14.78
N GLU A 113 28.85 -10.20 13.85
CA GLU A 113 27.95 -9.04 13.71
C GLU A 113 26.50 -9.47 13.49
N ASP A 114 26.29 -10.42 12.57
CA ASP A 114 24.95 -10.94 12.27
C ASP A 114 24.44 -11.86 13.41
N ASP A 115 25.33 -12.62 14.04
CA ASP A 115 24.99 -13.52 15.15
C ASP A 115 24.49 -12.75 16.40
N MET A 116 24.98 -11.52 16.63
CA MET A 116 24.55 -10.69 17.76
C MET A 116 23.05 -10.40 17.77
N VAL A 117 22.38 -10.35 16.61
CA VAL A 117 20.93 -10.14 16.53
C VAL A 117 20.17 -11.26 17.24
N GLY A 118 20.67 -12.49 17.16
CA GLY A 118 20.11 -13.63 17.89
C GLY A 118 20.30 -13.51 19.41
N MET A 119 21.41 -12.90 19.83
CA MET A 119 21.79 -12.78 21.24
C MET A 119 20.90 -11.82 22.04
N TYR A 120 20.27 -10.84 21.39
CA TYR A 120 19.38 -9.88 22.07
C TYR A 120 18.23 -10.56 22.82
N ARG A 121 17.77 -11.73 22.35
CA ARG A 121 16.72 -12.52 23.02
C ARG A 121 17.11 -13.00 24.41
N HIS A 122 18.41 -13.21 24.68
CA HIS A 122 18.90 -13.56 26.01
C HIS A 122 18.85 -12.39 27.00
N THR A 123 18.62 -11.18 26.48
CA THR A 123 18.55 -9.94 27.27
C THR A 123 17.12 -9.45 27.43
N THR A 124 16.12 -10.14 26.87
CA THR A 124 14.71 -9.74 26.94
C THR A 124 14.22 -9.62 28.38
N PHE A 125 13.66 -8.46 28.69
CA PHE A 125 12.97 -8.18 29.95
C PHE A 125 11.51 -8.60 29.87
N ASN A 126 11.00 -9.19 30.96
CA ASN A 126 9.59 -9.53 31.16
C ASN A 126 8.92 -10.28 29.99
N LEU A 127 9.66 -11.21 29.37
CA LEU A 127 9.18 -12.04 28.25
C LEU A 127 8.56 -11.24 27.08
N ASN A 128 8.96 -9.98 26.90
CA ASN A 128 8.44 -9.15 25.82
C ASN A 128 8.68 -9.83 24.45
N PRO A 129 7.61 -10.16 23.70
CA PRO A 129 7.74 -10.97 22.49
C PRO A 129 8.23 -10.14 21.29
N ARG A 130 8.32 -8.81 21.42
CA ARG A 130 8.68 -7.94 20.30
C ARG A 130 10.15 -8.13 19.95
N PRO A 131 10.49 -8.53 18.71
CA PRO A 131 11.88 -8.62 18.29
C PRO A 131 12.53 -7.23 18.27
N SER A 132 13.69 -7.13 18.91
CA SER A 132 14.51 -5.92 18.94
C SER A 132 15.00 -5.54 17.53
N SER A 133 15.19 -4.24 17.30
CA SER A 133 15.80 -3.72 16.08
C SER A 133 17.29 -4.11 16.00
N ILE A 134 17.88 -4.08 14.80
CA ILE A 134 19.33 -4.26 14.68
C ILE A 134 20.10 -3.09 15.33
N ASP A 135 19.50 -1.91 15.36
CA ASP A 135 20.08 -0.69 15.96
C ASP A 135 20.10 -0.72 17.49
N THR A 136 19.50 -1.71 18.13
CA THR A 136 19.42 -1.82 19.59
C THR A 136 20.76 -1.54 20.33
N PRO A 137 21.94 -1.99 19.85
CA PRO A 137 23.22 -1.65 20.46
C PRO A 137 23.52 -0.15 20.52
N LEU A 138 23.16 0.64 19.50
CA LEU A 138 23.40 2.09 19.51
C LEU A 138 22.57 2.76 20.62
N HIS A 139 21.31 2.35 20.75
CA HIS A 139 20.41 2.85 21.79
C HIS A 139 20.86 2.44 23.20
N SER A 140 21.51 1.28 23.33
CA SER A 140 22.04 0.80 24.59
C SER A 140 23.36 1.49 24.98
N PHE A 141 24.31 1.60 24.06
CA PHE A 141 25.69 1.97 24.39
C PHE A 141 25.92 3.48 24.47
N ILE A 142 25.01 4.29 23.92
CA ILE A 142 24.95 5.73 24.19
C ILE A 142 24.56 5.94 25.66
N PRO A 143 25.37 6.66 26.47
CA PRO A 143 25.25 6.71 27.93
C PRO A 143 24.20 7.71 28.45
N TYR A 144 23.12 7.91 27.70
CA TYR A 144 22.03 8.83 28.01
C TYR A 144 20.70 8.08 28.06
N LYS A 145 19.74 8.59 28.83
CA LYS A 145 18.47 7.88 29.03
C LYS A 145 17.62 7.80 27.78
N HIS A 146 17.62 8.82 26.95
CA HIS A 146 16.80 8.89 25.75
C HIS A 146 17.66 9.06 24.51
N VAL A 147 17.33 8.30 23.46
CA VAL A 147 18.00 8.36 22.16
C VAL A 147 16.94 8.38 21.08
N ASP A 148 17.04 9.34 20.18
CA ASP A 148 16.23 9.46 18.98
C ASP A 148 17.15 9.32 17.76
N HIS A 149 16.93 8.26 16.98
CA HIS A 149 17.58 8.00 15.69
C HIS A 149 16.54 8.27 14.59
N MET A 150 16.63 9.43 13.95
CA MET A 150 15.67 9.92 12.97
C MET A 150 16.30 10.06 11.59
N HIS A 151 15.46 10.08 10.56
CA HIS A 151 15.88 10.16 9.16
C HIS A 151 15.41 11.46 8.49
N PRO A 152 15.72 12.65 9.05
CA PRO A 152 15.12 13.88 8.55
C PRO A 152 15.72 14.28 7.21
N ASN A 153 14.87 14.70 6.28
CA ASN A 153 15.29 15.08 4.92
C ASN A 153 16.39 16.14 4.94
N ALA A 154 16.35 17.08 5.89
CA ALA A 154 17.38 18.12 6.05
C ALA A 154 18.76 17.55 6.43
N PHE A 155 18.83 16.58 7.35
CA PHE A 155 20.12 15.95 7.69
C PHE A 155 20.61 15.05 6.57
N ILE A 156 19.71 14.26 5.97
CA ILE A 156 20.09 13.38 4.86
C ILE A 156 20.60 14.23 3.68
N SER A 157 20.03 15.41 3.43
CA SER A 157 20.54 16.37 2.44
C SER A 157 22.01 16.72 2.70
N ILE A 158 22.35 17.12 3.93
CA ILE A 158 23.73 17.41 4.34
C ILE A 158 24.62 16.17 4.17
N CYS A 159 24.12 15.01 4.61
CA CYS A 159 24.83 13.74 4.55
C CYS A 159 25.07 13.19 3.15
N ALA A 160 24.23 13.59 2.20
CA ALA A 160 24.31 13.23 0.80
C ALA A 160 25.05 14.30 -0.01
N THR A 161 25.80 15.19 0.63
CA THR A 161 26.71 16.12 -0.06
C THR A 161 28.14 15.60 -0.12
N LYS A 162 28.89 16.06 -1.12
CA LYS A 162 30.32 15.78 -1.26
C LYS A 162 31.16 16.29 -0.08
N ASN A 163 30.79 17.42 0.51
CA ASN A 163 31.51 18.05 1.63
C ASN A 163 30.77 17.95 2.98
N SER A 164 30.05 16.84 3.19
CA SER A 164 29.14 16.62 4.34
C SER A 164 29.76 16.89 5.72
N GLU A 165 31.01 16.47 5.97
CA GLU A 165 31.71 16.71 7.24
C GLU A 165 31.91 18.20 7.51
N ALA A 166 32.36 18.95 6.50
CA ALA A 166 32.64 20.37 6.62
C ALA A 166 31.35 21.17 6.85
N ILE A 167 30.28 20.83 6.11
CA ILE A 167 28.96 21.47 6.25
C ILE A 167 28.34 21.15 7.61
N THR A 168 28.43 19.91 8.08
CA THR A 168 27.99 19.53 9.43
C THR A 168 28.67 20.39 10.49
N ARG A 169 29.99 20.58 10.37
CA ARG A 169 30.76 21.41 11.28
C ARG A 169 30.41 22.90 11.19
N GLU A 170 30.10 23.40 10.00
CA GLU A 170 29.64 24.79 9.81
C GLU A 170 28.33 25.05 10.55
N ILE A 171 27.36 24.13 10.47
CA ILE A 171 26.02 24.30 11.06
C ILE A 171 26.03 24.05 12.56
N PHE A 172 26.74 23.01 13.01
CA PHE A 172 26.62 22.49 14.37
C PHE A 172 27.87 22.65 15.25
N GLY A 173 29.01 23.04 14.66
CA GLY A 173 30.27 23.11 15.39
C GLY A 173 30.64 21.74 15.96
N ASP A 174 30.94 21.70 17.27
CA ASP A 174 31.25 20.46 17.98
C ASP A 174 30.03 19.87 18.72
N GLU A 175 28.82 20.44 18.55
CA GLU A 175 27.58 19.90 19.16
C GLU A 175 27.10 18.63 18.47
N VAL A 176 27.30 18.50 17.15
CA VAL A 176 26.93 17.33 16.35
C VAL A 176 28.16 16.82 15.62
N ILE A 177 28.52 15.57 15.89
CA ILE A 177 29.74 14.95 15.33
C ILE A 177 29.42 14.25 14.02
N TYR A 178 30.18 14.52 12.96
CA TYR A 178 30.08 13.76 11.73
C TYR A 178 30.76 12.39 11.85
N THR A 179 30.11 11.35 11.33
CA THR A 179 30.75 10.04 11.09
C THR A 179 30.45 9.58 9.68
N SER A 180 31.39 8.86 9.05
CA SER A 180 31.12 8.19 7.77
C SER A 180 29.97 7.19 7.90
N TRP A 181 29.32 6.88 6.77
CA TRP A 181 28.32 5.83 6.72
C TRP A 181 28.91 4.50 7.23
N GLN A 182 28.15 3.81 8.07
CA GLN A 182 28.45 2.47 8.52
C GLN A 182 27.14 1.67 8.59
N ARG A 183 27.24 0.38 8.25
CA ARG A 183 26.12 -0.55 8.35
C ARG A 183 25.58 -0.62 9.80
N PRO A 184 24.24 -0.53 10.00
CA PRO A 184 23.60 -0.78 11.29
C PRO A 184 24.00 -2.11 11.92
N GLY A 185 24.23 -2.10 13.23
CA GLY A 185 24.65 -3.28 13.96
C GLY A 185 25.36 -3.01 15.30
N PHE A 186 26.01 -4.05 15.81
CA PHE A 186 26.70 -4.05 17.08
C PHE A 186 27.94 -3.14 17.05
N GLU A 187 28.71 -3.20 15.97
CA GLU A 187 29.90 -2.36 15.79
C GLU A 187 29.55 -0.87 15.73
N LEU A 188 28.38 -0.53 15.17
CA LEU A 188 27.90 0.86 15.13
C LEU A 188 27.63 1.39 16.54
N GLY A 189 27.05 0.56 17.41
CA GLY A 189 26.87 0.92 18.81
C GLY A 189 28.20 1.19 19.53
N LEU A 190 29.23 0.38 19.27
CA LEU A 190 30.57 0.58 19.84
C LEU A 190 31.21 1.88 19.34
N LEU A 191 31.09 2.17 18.04
CA LEU A 191 31.56 3.42 17.46
C LEU A 191 30.91 4.63 18.14
N PHE A 192 29.58 4.62 18.33
CA PHE A 192 28.88 5.74 18.96
C PHE A 192 29.22 5.89 20.44
N GLN A 193 29.45 4.77 21.14
CA GLN A 193 29.96 4.82 22.51
C GLN A 193 31.32 5.52 22.59
N GLU A 194 32.23 5.22 21.66
CA GLU A 194 33.54 5.89 21.60
C GLU A 194 33.42 7.37 21.23
N VAL A 195 32.48 7.75 20.35
CA VAL A 195 32.18 9.15 20.06
C VAL A 195 31.74 9.88 21.33
N CYS A 196 30.83 9.32 22.11
CA CYS A 196 30.38 9.92 23.38
C CYS A 196 31.53 10.05 24.40
N LYS A 197 32.45 9.08 24.45
CA LYS A 197 33.64 9.16 25.33
C LYS A 197 34.62 10.25 24.87
N LYS A 198 34.84 10.37 23.56
CA LYS A 198 35.78 11.33 22.97
C LYS A 198 35.25 12.76 22.98
N TYR A 199 33.95 12.93 22.80
CA TYR A 199 33.26 14.21 22.73
C TYR A 199 32.12 14.28 23.76
N PRO A 200 32.42 14.45 25.06
CA PRO A 200 31.41 14.39 26.12
C PRO A 200 30.39 15.54 26.10
N GLN A 201 30.62 16.57 25.27
CA GLN A 201 29.70 17.70 25.05
C GLN A 201 28.84 17.52 23.80
N ALA A 202 29.06 16.46 23.02
CA ALA A 202 28.26 16.18 21.84
C ALA A 202 26.82 15.84 22.25
N LYS A 203 25.88 16.34 21.47
CA LYS A 203 24.44 16.14 21.63
C LYS A 203 23.85 15.23 20.56
N GLY A 204 24.64 14.95 19.51
CA GLY A 204 24.23 14.05 18.46
C GLY A 204 25.35 13.72 17.48
N ILE A 205 25.00 12.86 16.53
CA ILE A 205 25.81 12.42 15.41
C ILE A 205 25.04 12.67 14.12
N ASN A 206 25.74 13.22 13.13
CA ASN A 206 25.28 13.23 11.76
C ASN A 206 26.03 12.11 11.01
N MET A 207 25.34 10.98 10.77
CA MET A 207 25.96 9.84 10.10
C MET A 207 25.75 9.94 8.60
N GLY A 208 26.87 9.96 7.86
CA GLY A 208 26.92 10.05 6.40
C GLY A 208 25.90 9.11 5.73
N GLN A 209 25.23 9.62 4.70
CA GLN A 209 24.15 8.95 3.96
C GLN A 209 23.00 8.34 4.81
N HIS A 210 22.89 8.61 6.12
CA HIS A 210 21.88 7.98 6.98
C HIS A 210 21.00 8.97 7.76
N GLY A 211 21.58 9.95 8.47
CA GLY A 211 20.82 10.98 9.17
C GLY A 211 21.24 11.25 10.61
N LEU A 212 20.28 11.67 11.44
CA LEU A 212 20.47 12.24 12.77
C LEU A 212 20.29 11.19 13.87
N ILE A 213 21.26 11.13 14.78
CA ILE A 213 21.11 10.43 16.06
C ILE A 213 21.40 11.44 17.16
N ASN A 214 20.46 11.69 18.07
CA ASN A 214 20.65 12.60 19.19
C ASN A 214 20.16 11.98 20.50
N TRP A 215 20.56 12.58 21.61
CA TRP A 215 20.28 12.02 22.94
C TRP A 215 20.14 13.10 24.01
N ALA A 216 19.42 12.76 25.08
CA ALA A 216 19.30 13.56 26.30
C ALA A 216 18.93 12.67 27.51
N ASP A 217 18.97 13.23 28.71
CA ASP A 217 18.57 12.53 29.94
C ASP A 217 17.10 12.74 30.32
N ASP A 218 16.42 13.66 29.66
CA ASP A 218 14.97 13.89 29.74
C ASP A 218 14.32 13.67 28.35
N ASP A 219 13.08 13.18 28.33
CA ASP A 219 12.42 12.81 27.08
C ASP A 219 11.89 14.00 26.29
N LYS A 220 11.43 15.05 26.97
CA LYS A 220 11.02 16.31 26.36
C LYS A 220 12.25 17.04 25.83
N GLU A 221 13.32 17.10 26.61
CA GLU A 221 14.59 17.68 26.15
C GLU A 221 15.12 16.94 24.91
N CYS A 222 15.04 15.60 24.88
CA CYS A 222 15.44 14.81 23.71
C CYS A 222 14.62 15.18 22.46
N TYR A 223 13.29 15.26 22.62
CA TYR A 223 12.36 15.66 21.56
C TYR A 223 12.66 17.08 21.03
N GLU A 224 12.77 18.05 21.94
CA GLU A 224 13.01 19.46 21.59
C GLU A 224 14.37 19.65 20.92
N LEU A 225 15.39 18.91 21.37
CA LEU A 225 16.70 18.88 20.75
C LEU A 225 16.63 18.31 19.32
N THR A 226 15.89 17.21 19.10
CA THR A 226 15.67 16.67 17.76
C THR A 226 15.09 17.73 16.84
N LEU A 227 14.06 18.46 17.28
CA LEU A 227 13.46 19.54 16.50
C LEU A 227 14.41 20.72 16.26
N GLU A 228 15.14 21.18 17.28
CA GLU A 228 16.10 22.29 17.14
C GLU A 228 17.17 21.96 16.10
N LEU A 229 17.72 20.74 16.16
CA LEU A 229 18.76 20.31 15.22
C LEU A 229 18.23 20.28 13.78
N ILE A 230 17.03 19.72 13.56
CA ILE A 230 16.40 19.65 12.24
C ILE A 230 16.06 21.05 11.71
N GLU A 231 15.53 21.93 12.56
CA GLU A 231 15.20 23.31 12.19
C GLU A 231 16.46 24.09 11.76
N ARG A 232 17.59 23.93 12.46
CA ARG A 232 18.88 24.54 12.09
C ARG A 232 19.36 24.06 10.72
N ALA A 233 19.27 22.75 10.45
CA ALA A 233 19.62 22.18 9.14
C ALA A 233 18.67 22.70 8.04
N GLY A 234 17.36 22.71 8.30
CA GLY A 234 16.35 23.18 7.36
C GLY A 234 16.54 24.64 6.95
N ARG A 235 16.80 25.53 7.93
CA ARG A 235 17.09 26.95 7.65
C ARG A 235 18.38 27.14 6.86
N TYR A 236 19.43 26.37 7.16
CA TYR A 236 20.69 26.44 6.41
C TYR A 236 20.49 26.11 4.92
N ILE A 237 19.64 25.12 4.63
CA ILE A 237 19.26 24.73 3.27
C ILE A 237 18.37 25.79 2.63
N GLU A 238 17.32 26.26 3.33
CA GLU A 238 16.39 27.29 2.87
C GLU A 238 17.13 28.57 2.45
N ASP A 239 18.09 29.04 3.26
CA ASP A 239 18.90 30.23 2.98
C ASP A 239 19.77 30.11 1.72
N ARG A 240 19.96 28.88 1.21
CA ARG A 240 20.79 28.55 0.03
C ARG A 240 19.98 27.96 -1.13
N ASP A 241 18.67 27.79 -0.99
CA ASP A 241 17.81 27.31 -2.06
C ASP A 241 17.82 28.33 -3.22
N LYS A 242 18.08 27.83 -4.43
CA LYS A 242 18.19 28.62 -5.66
C LYS A 242 16.84 28.72 -6.39
N GLY A 243 15.73 28.33 -5.73
CA GLY A 243 14.39 28.34 -6.31
C GLY A 243 14.31 27.38 -7.50
N GLU A 244 13.78 27.84 -8.64
CA GLU A 244 13.68 27.04 -9.87
C GLU A 244 15.05 26.57 -10.39
N GLN A 245 16.14 27.24 -9.99
CA GLN A 245 17.49 26.92 -10.44
C GLN A 245 18.14 25.79 -9.63
N THR A 246 17.53 25.34 -8.54
CA THR A 246 18.11 24.26 -7.71
C THR A 246 18.25 22.95 -8.47
N PHE A 247 17.31 22.66 -9.37
CA PHE A 247 17.40 21.54 -10.31
C PHE A 247 17.80 21.96 -11.73
N GLU A 248 18.65 22.99 -11.86
CA GLU A 248 19.15 23.51 -13.14
C GLU A 248 18.06 24.08 -14.07
N GLY A 249 16.91 24.50 -13.51
CA GLY A 249 15.79 25.06 -14.27
C GLY A 249 14.84 24.02 -14.86
N GLN A 250 13.68 24.49 -15.33
CA GLN A 250 12.66 23.65 -15.97
C GLN A 250 13.03 23.37 -17.44
N LYS A 251 13.07 22.08 -17.79
CA LYS A 251 13.24 21.57 -19.15
C LYS A 251 11.90 21.45 -19.87
N TYR A 252 10.85 21.05 -19.15
CA TYR A 252 9.50 20.81 -19.70
C TYR A 252 8.43 21.60 -18.94
N GLU A 253 7.32 21.93 -19.61
CA GLU A 253 6.16 22.58 -19.00
C GLU A 253 5.23 21.53 -18.37
N ASN A 254 4.51 21.91 -17.31
CA ASN A 254 3.45 21.07 -16.74
C ASN A 254 2.31 20.86 -17.75
N LEU A 255 1.79 19.63 -17.82
CA LEU A 255 0.58 19.34 -18.57
C LEU A 255 -0.65 19.96 -17.89
N SER A 256 -1.69 20.25 -18.67
CA SER A 256 -3.01 20.54 -18.11
C SER A 256 -3.55 19.30 -17.40
N ALA A 257 -4.40 19.50 -16.39
CA ALA A 257 -4.99 18.39 -15.63
C ALA A 257 -5.73 17.38 -16.53
N ASP A 258 -6.45 17.86 -17.55
CA ASP A 258 -7.18 16.98 -18.48
C ASP A 258 -6.24 16.18 -19.40
N HIS A 259 -5.16 16.79 -19.90
CA HIS A 259 -4.18 16.09 -20.73
C HIS A 259 -3.37 15.09 -19.91
N GLN A 260 -2.97 15.44 -18.69
CA GLN A 260 -2.33 14.51 -17.77
C GLN A 260 -3.25 13.32 -17.49
N LYS A 261 -4.56 13.58 -17.31
CA LYS A 261 -5.56 12.54 -17.06
C LYS A 261 -5.74 11.57 -18.21
N ASP A 262 -5.91 12.09 -19.42
CA ASP A 262 -5.99 11.26 -20.61
C ASP A 262 -4.71 10.42 -20.80
N LEU A 263 -3.54 11.01 -20.55
CA LEU A 263 -2.27 10.31 -20.68
C LEU A 263 -2.11 9.20 -19.64
N VAL A 264 -2.41 9.47 -18.37
CA VAL A 264 -2.38 8.48 -17.27
C VAL A 264 -3.30 7.30 -17.56
N SER A 265 -4.54 7.56 -17.99
CA SER A 265 -5.51 6.51 -18.33
C SER A 265 -5.05 5.59 -19.47
N LYS A 266 -4.14 6.04 -20.34
CA LYS A 266 -3.58 5.23 -21.44
C LYS A 266 -2.26 4.55 -21.06
N ILE A 267 -1.35 5.28 -20.42
CA ILE A 267 0.03 4.80 -20.23
C ILE A 267 0.18 3.90 -19.01
N VAL A 268 -0.51 4.19 -17.90
CA VAL A 268 -0.30 3.46 -16.64
C VAL A 268 -0.77 2.00 -16.72
N PRO A 269 -1.93 1.66 -17.33
CA PRO A 269 -2.33 0.26 -17.51
C PRO A 269 -1.32 -0.54 -18.34
N TRP A 270 -0.81 0.06 -19.43
CA TRP A 270 0.22 -0.54 -20.26
C TRP A 270 1.52 -0.74 -19.49
N LEU A 271 1.98 0.28 -18.76
CA LEU A 271 3.22 0.24 -17.97
C LEU A 271 3.13 -0.78 -16.83
N ARG A 272 2.00 -0.82 -16.10
CA ARG A 272 1.69 -1.86 -15.11
C ARG A 272 1.81 -3.24 -15.74
N GLY A 273 1.27 -3.42 -16.95
CA GLY A 273 1.42 -4.62 -17.75
C GLY A 273 2.87 -5.03 -17.97
N GLN A 274 3.72 -4.09 -18.39
CA GLN A 274 5.14 -4.35 -18.67
C GLN A 274 5.95 -4.77 -17.44
N VAL A 275 5.67 -4.17 -16.27
CA VAL A 275 6.36 -4.53 -15.02
C VAL A 275 5.75 -5.75 -14.34
N SER A 276 4.52 -6.16 -14.72
CA SER A 276 3.77 -7.23 -14.05
C SER A 276 3.85 -8.62 -14.73
N GLN A 277 4.91 -8.88 -15.48
CA GLN A 277 5.06 -10.11 -16.27
C GLN A 277 5.40 -11.34 -15.42
N GLN A 278 6.25 -11.18 -14.39
CA GLN A 278 6.59 -12.25 -13.45
C GLN A 278 5.67 -12.22 -12.22
N ASN A 279 5.49 -11.04 -11.65
CA ASN A 279 4.71 -10.79 -10.45
C ASN A 279 3.69 -9.69 -10.73
N ARG A 280 2.46 -9.80 -10.22
CA ARG A 280 1.50 -8.68 -10.30
C ARG A 280 1.93 -7.55 -9.38
N PHE A 281 1.81 -6.32 -9.86
CA PHE A 281 2.02 -5.10 -9.08
C PHE A 281 0.78 -4.20 -9.09
N VAL A 282 0.72 -3.32 -8.09
CA VAL A 282 -0.26 -2.24 -7.95
C VAL A 282 0.48 -0.91 -7.97
N ALA A 283 -0.12 0.10 -8.59
CA ALA A 283 0.50 1.41 -8.76
C ALA A 283 0.01 2.45 -7.76
N THR A 284 0.88 3.41 -7.46
CA THR A 284 0.56 4.71 -6.90
C THR A 284 1.12 5.77 -7.85
N ILE A 285 0.25 6.64 -8.33
CA ILE A 285 0.58 7.83 -9.12
C ILE A 285 0.67 9.03 -8.18
N GLU A 286 1.77 9.77 -8.28
CA GLU A 286 2.06 10.97 -7.50
C GLU A 286 2.47 12.11 -8.44
N SER A 287 1.73 13.22 -8.35
CA SER A 287 1.86 14.39 -9.22
C SER A 287 1.90 15.68 -8.40
N THR A 288 2.57 15.65 -7.25
CA THR A 288 2.78 16.83 -6.41
C THR A 288 3.65 17.86 -7.14
N GLU A 289 3.58 19.12 -6.71
CA GLU A 289 4.38 20.21 -7.28
C GLU A 289 5.88 19.88 -7.24
N ALA A 290 6.39 19.38 -6.11
CA ALA A 290 7.79 18.98 -5.98
C ALA A 290 8.17 17.82 -6.92
N ALA A 291 7.29 16.82 -7.09
CA ALA A 291 7.53 15.72 -8.01
C ALA A 291 7.55 16.21 -9.47
N LEU A 292 6.59 17.06 -9.85
CA LEU A 292 6.50 17.64 -11.19
C LEU A 292 7.69 18.57 -11.49
N GLU A 293 8.05 19.45 -10.55
CA GLU A 293 9.23 20.32 -10.65
C GLU A 293 10.49 19.49 -10.92
N PHE A 294 10.67 18.39 -10.19
CA PHE A 294 11.81 17.50 -10.36
C PHE A 294 11.79 16.81 -11.72
N VAL A 295 10.73 16.08 -12.10
CA VAL A 295 10.73 15.27 -13.33
C VAL A 295 10.81 16.13 -14.60
N ASN A 296 10.36 17.39 -14.52
CA ASN A 296 10.42 18.35 -15.61
C ASN A 296 11.71 19.17 -15.64
N SER A 297 12.63 18.98 -14.68
CA SER A 297 13.88 19.75 -14.59
C SER A 297 15.00 19.26 -15.53
N HIS A 298 16.00 20.11 -15.76
CA HIS A 298 17.23 19.73 -16.47
C HIS A 298 18.08 18.72 -15.68
N ALA A 299 18.08 18.80 -14.35
CA ALA A 299 18.85 17.90 -13.49
C ALA A 299 18.24 16.49 -13.34
N ALA A 300 16.95 16.31 -13.67
CA ALA A 300 16.18 15.08 -13.43
C ALA A 300 16.91 13.80 -13.85
N LYS A 301 17.40 13.75 -15.11
CA LYS A 301 18.08 12.58 -15.67
C LYS A 301 19.38 12.24 -14.93
N ARG A 302 20.17 13.27 -14.60
CA ARG A 302 21.44 13.13 -13.87
C ARG A 302 21.18 12.61 -12.45
N LEU A 303 20.32 13.30 -11.71
CA LEU A 303 20.03 12.99 -10.31
C LEU A 303 19.30 11.65 -10.14
N ALA A 304 18.34 11.34 -11.01
CA ALA A 304 17.70 10.02 -11.05
C ALA A 304 18.73 8.90 -11.31
N GLY A 305 19.73 9.16 -12.17
CA GLY A 305 20.81 8.22 -12.47
C GLY A 305 21.76 7.93 -11.30
N LEU A 306 21.87 8.86 -10.34
CA LEU A 306 22.66 8.68 -9.10
C LEU A 306 21.94 7.81 -8.06
N GLY A 307 20.63 7.63 -8.19
CA GLY A 307 19.84 6.84 -7.26
C GLY A 307 19.54 7.55 -5.94
N THR A 308 18.97 6.81 -4.99
CA THR A 308 18.64 7.31 -3.65
C THR A 308 19.85 7.27 -2.72
N SER A 309 19.94 8.19 -1.75
CA SER A 309 21.08 8.27 -0.83
C SER A 309 20.86 7.55 0.51
N CYS A 310 19.61 7.26 0.88
CA CYS A 310 19.27 6.66 2.18
C CYS A 310 19.16 5.12 2.10
N PRO A 311 19.79 4.36 3.01
CA PRO A 311 19.70 2.91 3.10
C PRO A 311 18.27 2.36 3.07
N ASP A 312 17.34 3.00 3.79
CA ASP A 312 15.97 2.54 3.93
C ASP A 312 15.18 2.57 2.61
N HIS A 313 15.64 3.35 1.63
CA HIS A 313 14.97 3.48 0.34
C HIS A 313 15.19 2.25 -0.54
N PHE A 314 16.40 1.68 -0.55
CA PHE A 314 16.80 0.63 -1.50
C PHE A 314 15.93 -0.63 -1.46
N LEU A 315 15.36 -0.97 -0.30
CA LEU A 315 14.46 -2.12 -0.16
C LEU A 315 13.17 -1.97 -0.98
N ARG A 316 12.76 -0.75 -1.31
CA ARG A 316 11.49 -0.44 -2.01
C ARG A 316 11.71 0.25 -3.34
N THR A 317 12.64 1.20 -3.43
CA THR A 317 12.92 2.01 -4.63
C THR A 317 13.98 1.40 -5.53
N LYS A 318 14.64 0.31 -5.09
CA LYS A 318 15.83 -0.27 -5.73
C LYS A 318 16.98 0.75 -5.82
N ILE A 319 18.05 0.37 -6.53
CA ILE A 319 19.26 1.19 -6.69
C ILE A 319 19.00 2.55 -7.37
N LYS A 320 18.09 2.61 -8.35
CA LYS A 320 17.70 3.84 -9.06
C LYS A 320 16.30 3.69 -9.67
N PRO A 321 15.56 4.79 -9.92
CA PRO A 321 14.33 4.77 -10.71
C PRO A 321 14.62 4.59 -12.22
N LEU A 322 13.58 4.38 -13.01
CA LEU A 322 13.61 4.61 -14.45
C LEU A 322 13.13 6.04 -14.75
N TYR A 323 14.01 6.90 -15.28
CA TYR A 323 13.62 8.19 -15.83
C TYR A 323 13.44 8.10 -17.35
N VAL A 324 12.32 8.62 -17.85
CA VAL A 324 12.03 8.65 -19.29
C VAL A 324 12.21 10.05 -19.82
N ASP A 325 13.19 10.23 -20.71
CA ASP A 325 13.51 11.51 -21.34
C ASP A 325 12.53 11.81 -22.48
N TRP A 326 11.26 12.06 -22.14
CA TRP A 326 10.16 12.36 -23.05
C TRP A 326 9.75 13.83 -22.98
N ASP A 327 9.46 14.43 -24.13
CA ASP A 327 8.99 15.82 -24.23
C ASP A 327 7.45 15.88 -24.32
N PRO A 328 6.76 16.29 -23.24
CA PRO A 328 5.29 16.30 -23.20
C PRO A 328 4.61 17.24 -24.19
N LYS A 329 5.35 18.17 -24.79
CA LYS A 329 4.82 19.19 -25.70
C LYS A 329 4.97 18.79 -27.16
N ASN A 330 6.10 18.16 -27.51
CA ASN A 330 6.48 17.90 -28.90
C ASN A 330 6.44 16.42 -29.29
N GLU A 331 6.39 15.50 -28.32
CA GLU A 331 6.35 14.05 -28.57
C GLU A 331 5.00 13.47 -28.20
N ASP A 332 4.51 12.53 -29.01
CA ASP A 332 3.19 11.91 -28.79
C ASP A 332 3.27 10.67 -27.88
N PHE A 333 2.09 10.07 -27.66
CA PHE A 333 1.93 8.87 -26.85
C PHE A 333 2.74 7.66 -27.36
N GLU A 334 2.86 7.47 -28.67
CA GLU A 334 3.59 6.31 -29.21
C GLU A 334 5.11 6.47 -29.00
N ILE A 335 5.63 7.71 -29.08
CA ILE A 335 7.02 8.00 -28.72
C ILE A 335 7.26 7.75 -27.23
N LEU A 336 6.37 8.20 -26.33
CA LEU A 336 6.47 7.92 -24.90
C LEU A 336 6.53 6.41 -24.64
N ARG A 337 5.62 5.66 -25.26
CA ARG A 337 5.55 4.20 -25.12
C ARG A 337 6.81 3.51 -25.63
N ALA A 338 7.35 3.94 -26.77
CA ALA A 338 8.59 3.40 -27.32
C ALA A 338 9.79 3.64 -26.39
N LYS A 339 9.94 4.87 -25.86
CA LYS A 339 11.00 5.22 -24.90
C LYS A 339 10.88 4.46 -23.59
N LEU A 340 9.66 4.26 -23.09
CA LEU A 340 9.41 3.43 -21.91
C LEU A 340 9.82 1.97 -22.15
N LEU A 341 9.49 1.41 -23.32
CA LEU A 341 9.84 0.03 -23.64
C LEU A 341 11.35 -0.16 -23.68
N GLU A 342 12.07 0.72 -24.41
CA GLU A 342 13.53 0.73 -24.45
C GLU A 342 14.14 0.92 -23.06
N GLY A 343 13.64 1.89 -22.29
CA GLY A 343 14.11 2.17 -20.94
C GLY A 343 13.88 1.01 -19.95
N LEU A 344 12.77 0.27 -20.08
CA LEU A 344 12.51 -0.93 -19.29
C LEU A 344 13.47 -2.07 -19.63
N GLU A 345 13.78 -2.26 -20.91
CA GLU A 345 14.76 -3.26 -21.36
C GLU A 345 16.17 -2.91 -20.85
N GLU A 346 16.59 -1.66 -21.03
CA GLU A 346 17.87 -1.15 -20.53
C GLU A 346 17.96 -1.28 -19.00
N TYR A 347 16.91 -0.89 -18.27
CA TYR A 347 16.88 -0.99 -16.81
C TYR A 347 17.09 -2.43 -16.33
N ARG A 348 16.44 -3.42 -16.96
CA ARG A 348 16.60 -4.83 -16.60
C ARG A 348 18.02 -5.32 -16.84
N VAL A 349 18.65 -4.89 -17.94
CA VAL A 349 20.05 -5.21 -18.26
C VAL A 349 21.00 -4.56 -17.25
N ASP A 350 20.80 -3.29 -16.94
CA ASP A 350 21.59 -2.55 -15.95
C ASP A 350 21.48 -3.15 -14.56
N TYR A 351 20.27 -3.51 -14.13
CA TYR A 351 20.03 -4.13 -12.84
C TYR A 351 20.72 -5.50 -12.74
N ALA A 352 20.69 -6.30 -13.82
CA ALA A 352 21.42 -7.57 -13.88
C ALA A 352 22.94 -7.37 -13.82
N LYS A 353 23.49 -6.37 -14.52
CA LYS A 353 24.92 -6.02 -14.43
C LYS A 353 25.31 -5.57 -13.02
N TYR A 354 24.48 -4.74 -12.39
CA TYR A 354 24.66 -4.30 -11.01
C TYR A 354 24.68 -5.50 -10.04
N TYR A 355 23.74 -6.43 -10.19
CA TYR A 355 23.71 -7.65 -9.38
C TYR A 355 24.97 -8.50 -9.58
N GLU A 356 25.35 -8.79 -10.83
CA GLU A 356 26.52 -9.61 -11.14
C GLU A 356 27.84 -8.96 -10.68
N ALA A 357 27.95 -7.63 -10.72
CA ALA A 357 29.15 -6.91 -10.30
C ALA A 357 29.34 -6.86 -8.79
N ASN A 358 28.27 -7.02 -8.00
CA ASN A 358 28.30 -6.84 -6.54
C ASN A 358 27.99 -8.12 -5.74
N LYS A 359 27.44 -9.17 -6.38
CA LYS A 359 27.09 -10.41 -5.69
C LYS A 359 28.32 -11.15 -5.14
N GLU A 360 28.12 -11.78 -4.01
CA GLU A 360 29.04 -12.72 -3.39
C GLU A 360 28.49 -14.15 -3.56
N PRO A 361 29.31 -15.20 -3.35
CA PRO A 361 28.86 -16.58 -3.44
C PRO A 361 27.67 -16.93 -2.52
N SER A 362 27.49 -16.19 -1.42
CA SER A 362 26.39 -16.35 -0.47
C SER A 362 25.18 -15.45 -0.73
N SER A 363 25.22 -14.58 -1.75
CA SER A 363 24.12 -13.65 -2.03
C SER A 363 22.85 -14.38 -2.47
N PRO A 364 21.66 -13.91 -2.03
CA PRO A 364 20.37 -14.41 -2.52
C PRO A 364 20.23 -14.25 -4.03
N ALA A 365 19.31 -15.00 -4.64
CA ALA A 365 19.01 -14.89 -6.07
C ALA A 365 18.56 -13.46 -6.44
N MET A 366 18.85 -13.06 -7.68
CA MET A 366 18.47 -11.74 -8.19
C MET A 366 16.95 -11.54 -8.07
N ARG A 367 16.55 -10.41 -7.47
CA ARG A 367 15.14 -9.99 -7.40
C ARG A 367 14.61 -9.64 -8.80
N ASP A 368 13.29 -9.47 -8.90
CA ASP A 368 12.63 -8.97 -10.10
C ASP A 368 13.37 -7.72 -10.62
N SER A 369 13.78 -7.72 -11.89
CA SER A 369 14.63 -6.67 -12.47
C SER A 369 13.85 -5.49 -13.04
N ASN A 370 12.53 -5.43 -12.86
CA ASN A 370 11.74 -4.26 -13.24
C ASN A 370 11.95 -3.07 -12.27
N PRO A 371 11.81 -1.82 -12.73
CA PRO A 371 11.81 -0.67 -11.85
C PRO A 371 10.56 -0.65 -10.97
N THR A 372 10.72 -0.22 -9.72
CA THR A 372 9.60 0.05 -8.80
C THR A 372 9.19 1.53 -8.80
N VAL A 373 10.02 2.40 -9.37
CA VAL A 373 9.75 3.83 -9.55
C VAL A 373 10.01 4.19 -11.01
N VAL A 374 9.02 4.78 -11.68
CA VAL A 374 9.15 5.33 -13.03
C VAL A 374 8.80 6.81 -12.98
N LEU A 375 9.70 7.64 -13.51
CA LEU A 375 9.59 9.10 -13.56
C LEU A 375 9.27 9.52 -14.98
N ILE A 376 8.15 10.22 -15.16
CA ILE A 376 7.65 10.62 -16.46
C ILE A 376 7.35 12.13 -16.44
N PRO A 377 8.06 12.93 -17.26
CA PRO A 377 7.75 14.35 -17.45
C PRO A 377 6.26 14.59 -17.71
N GLY A 378 5.69 15.62 -17.09
CA GLY A 378 4.26 15.95 -17.17
C GLY A 378 3.31 15.06 -16.36
N ILE A 379 3.72 13.85 -15.91
CA ILE A 379 2.91 12.97 -15.04
C ILE A 379 3.41 12.99 -13.60
N GLY A 380 4.72 12.91 -13.37
CA GLY A 380 5.31 12.77 -12.04
C GLY A 380 5.85 11.36 -11.80
N ILE A 381 5.53 10.78 -10.65
CA ILE A 381 6.03 9.47 -10.21
C ILE A 381 4.93 8.41 -10.40
N VAL A 382 5.30 7.29 -11.01
CA VAL A 382 4.51 6.04 -10.99
C VAL A 382 5.29 5.01 -10.18
N ALA A 383 4.84 4.73 -8.97
CA ALA A 383 5.45 3.78 -8.06
C ALA A 383 4.69 2.46 -8.02
N PHE A 384 5.41 1.34 -8.02
CA PHE A 384 4.85 -0.01 -7.99
C PHE A 384 5.18 -0.73 -6.68
N GLY A 385 4.24 -1.54 -6.21
CA GLY A 385 4.40 -2.40 -5.03
C GLY A 385 3.46 -3.60 -5.09
N LYS A 386 3.68 -4.61 -4.23
CA LYS A 386 2.84 -5.82 -4.19
C LYS A 386 1.41 -5.50 -3.80
N ASN A 387 1.24 -4.47 -2.97
CA ASN A 387 -0.05 -3.95 -2.55
C ASN A 387 -0.03 -2.43 -2.48
N LYS A 388 -1.19 -1.82 -2.16
CA LYS A 388 -1.31 -0.38 -2.13
C LYS A 388 -0.36 0.27 -1.11
N SER A 389 -0.26 -0.29 0.11
CA SER A 389 0.67 0.22 1.13
C SER A 389 2.11 0.29 0.60
N GLU A 390 2.59 -0.80 0.00
CA GLU A 390 3.95 -0.85 -0.54
C GLU A 390 4.14 0.16 -1.68
N SER A 391 3.20 0.26 -2.62
CA SER A 391 3.33 1.24 -3.72
C SER A 391 3.32 2.70 -3.23
N ARG A 392 2.55 3.02 -2.18
CA ARG A 392 2.55 4.36 -1.56
C ARG A 392 3.84 4.63 -0.79
N VAL A 393 4.36 3.65 -0.06
CA VAL A 393 5.67 3.76 0.62
C VAL A 393 6.78 3.95 -0.41
N THR A 394 6.76 3.23 -1.53
CA THR A 394 7.72 3.41 -2.63
C THR A 394 7.66 4.83 -3.20
N ALA A 395 6.46 5.38 -3.44
CA ALA A 395 6.31 6.77 -3.88
C ALA A 395 6.79 7.78 -2.82
N GLU A 396 6.45 7.55 -1.55
CA GLU A 396 6.86 8.38 -0.42
C GLU A 396 8.38 8.44 -0.27
N PHE A 397 9.06 7.29 -0.31
CA PHE A 397 10.53 7.23 -0.24
C PHE A 397 11.17 8.00 -1.39
N TYR A 398 10.59 7.92 -2.60
CA TYR A 398 11.14 8.66 -3.72
C TYR A 398 10.85 10.17 -3.64
N ASN A 399 9.71 10.60 -3.09
CA ASN A 399 9.46 12.00 -2.75
C ASN A 399 10.50 12.53 -1.74
N CYS A 400 10.85 11.73 -0.73
CA CYS A 400 11.91 12.07 0.21
C CYS A 400 13.27 12.15 -0.49
N ALA A 401 13.57 11.23 -1.41
CA ALA A 401 14.79 11.31 -2.24
C ALA A 401 14.84 12.60 -3.07
N ILE A 402 13.74 13.03 -3.69
CA ILE A 402 13.64 14.31 -4.40
C ILE A 402 13.93 15.48 -3.45
N SER A 403 13.34 15.47 -2.26
CA SER A 403 13.55 16.52 -1.25
C SER A 403 15.01 16.58 -0.79
N VAL A 404 15.65 15.42 -0.60
CA VAL A 404 17.06 15.29 -0.25
C VAL A 404 17.97 15.77 -1.39
N MET A 405 17.67 15.40 -2.64
CA MET A 405 18.40 15.89 -3.81
C MET A 405 18.32 17.41 -3.91
N ARG A 406 17.13 17.99 -3.69
CA ARG A 406 16.95 19.46 -3.66
C ARG A 406 17.82 20.09 -2.58
N GLY A 407 17.74 19.58 -1.36
CA GLY A 407 18.48 20.13 -0.23
C GLY A 407 19.99 20.01 -0.40
N ALA A 408 20.46 18.89 -0.94
CA ALA A 408 21.86 18.69 -1.28
C ALA A 408 22.32 19.66 -2.38
N GLU A 409 21.61 19.75 -3.52
CA GLU A 409 21.97 20.63 -4.64
C GLU A 409 21.85 22.14 -4.32
N ALA A 410 21.07 22.50 -3.29
CA ALA A 410 21.03 23.86 -2.76
C ALA A 410 22.36 24.24 -2.09
N ILE A 411 22.94 23.33 -1.29
CA ILE A 411 24.08 23.62 -0.42
C ILE A 411 25.44 23.14 -0.99
N ASP A 412 25.46 22.08 -1.80
CA ASP A 412 26.65 21.48 -2.43
C ASP A 412 26.26 20.50 -3.58
N GLU A 413 27.14 19.60 -4.00
CA GLU A 413 26.88 18.53 -4.98
C GLU A 413 26.29 17.27 -4.31
N TYR A 414 25.15 16.77 -4.81
CA TYR A 414 24.53 15.52 -4.35
C TYR A 414 25.36 14.28 -4.75
N ILE A 415 25.53 13.37 -3.79
CA ILE A 415 26.17 12.06 -3.98
C ILE A 415 25.24 10.93 -3.51
N GLY A 416 25.16 9.87 -4.33
CA GLY A 416 24.50 8.63 -3.96
C GLY A 416 25.37 7.72 -3.10
N LEU A 417 24.77 6.69 -2.51
CA LEU A 417 25.51 5.65 -1.79
C LEU A 417 26.34 4.81 -2.79
N PRO A 418 27.56 4.37 -2.44
CA PRO A 418 28.32 3.44 -3.29
C PRO A 418 27.53 2.18 -3.61
N GLN A 419 27.61 1.70 -4.86
CA GLN A 419 26.81 0.56 -5.34
C GLN A 419 26.98 -0.69 -4.48
N LYS A 420 28.19 -0.97 -3.99
CA LYS A 420 28.44 -2.14 -3.13
C LYS A 420 27.66 -2.06 -1.82
N GLU A 421 27.57 -0.88 -1.22
CA GLU A 421 26.82 -0.69 0.03
C GLU A 421 25.32 -0.78 -0.21
N ALA A 422 24.83 -0.18 -1.31
CA ALA A 422 23.43 -0.33 -1.71
C ALA A 422 23.06 -1.81 -1.96
N PHE A 423 23.97 -2.60 -2.57
CA PHE A 423 23.78 -4.03 -2.77
C PHE A 423 23.73 -4.80 -1.45
N ASP A 424 24.65 -4.50 -0.54
CA ASP A 424 24.73 -5.15 0.76
C ASP A 424 23.49 -4.88 1.64
N ILE A 425 22.80 -3.74 1.42
CA ILE A 425 21.52 -3.43 2.03
C ILE A 425 20.38 -4.17 1.32
N GLU A 426 20.30 -4.08 -0.01
CA GLU A 426 19.20 -4.66 -0.79
C GLU A 426 19.13 -6.19 -0.68
N TYR A 427 20.29 -6.86 -0.65
CA TYR A 427 20.43 -8.33 -0.64
C TYR A 427 20.85 -8.90 0.72
N TRP A 428 20.61 -8.15 1.80
CA TRP A 428 21.02 -8.55 3.12
C TRP A 428 20.29 -9.83 3.61
N ALA A 429 21.07 -10.84 4.02
CA ALA A 429 20.57 -12.14 4.46
C ALA A 429 19.59 -12.08 5.64
N LEU A 430 19.76 -11.15 6.58
CA LEU A 430 18.84 -11.00 7.71
C LEU A 430 17.48 -10.48 7.27
N GLU A 431 17.43 -9.62 6.24
CA GLU A 431 16.16 -9.16 5.67
C GLU A 431 15.49 -10.26 4.86
N GLU A 432 16.26 -11.05 4.11
CA GLU A 432 15.75 -12.23 3.39
C GLU A 432 15.14 -13.26 4.36
N ALA A 433 15.80 -13.50 5.50
CA ALA A 433 15.28 -14.38 6.54
C ALA A 433 13.96 -13.88 7.16
N LYS A 434 13.72 -12.56 7.20
CA LYS A 434 12.41 -12.01 7.60
C LYS A 434 11.35 -12.28 6.54
N LEU A 435 11.66 -12.06 5.26
CA LEU A 435 10.74 -12.31 4.15
C LEU A 435 10.33 -13.79 4.08
N GLN A 436 11.26 -14.72 4.29
CA GLN A 436 10.99 -16.17 4.31
C GLN A 436 10.09 -16.64 5.46
N ARG A 437 10.00 -15.86 6.54
CA ARG A 437 9.13 -16.16 7.69
C ARG A 437 7.71 -15.59 7.55
N MET A 438 7.48 -14.74 6.54
CA MET A 438 6.14 -14.20 6.28
C MET A 438 5.20 -15.32 5.83
N PRO A 439 3.91 -15.28 6.22
CA PRO A 439 2.93 -16.22 5.71
C PRO A 439 2.84 -16.14 4.18
N PRO A 440 2.52 -17.24 3.49
CA PRO A 440 2.26 -17.22 2.06
C PRO A 440 1.18 -16.18 1.70
N GLU A 441 1.30 -15.58 0.53
CA GLU A 441 0.31 -14.64 0.04
C GLU A 441 -1.04 -15.34 -0.21
N CYS A 442 -2.13 -14.62 0.08
CA CYS A 442 -3.47 -15.05 -0.28
C CYS A 442 -3.63 -15.14 -1.80
N GLU A 443 -4.60 -15.93 -2.27
CA GLU A 443 -4.78 -16.23 -3.70
C GLU A 443 -4.98 -14.98 -4.57
N TYR A 444 -5.72 -13.99 -4.06
CA TYR A 444 -6.02 -12.75 -4.77
C TYR A 444 -5.12 -11.59 -4.36
N ALA A 445 -4.04 -11.88 -3.62
CA ALA A 445 -3.02 -10.88 -3.35
C ALA A 445 -2.55 -10.23 -4.65
N ARG A 446 -2.35 -8.91 -4.59
CA ARG A 446 -1.87 -8.10 -5.72
C ARG A 446 -2.83 -7.98 -6.91
N ARG A 447 -4.06 -8.49 -6.80
CA ARG A 447 -5.10 -8.39 -7.84
C ARG A 447 -5.98 -7.17 -7.61
N VAL A 448 -6.39 -6.51 -8.70
CA VAL A 448 -7.40 -5.44 -8.69
C VAL A 448 -8.73 -5.98 -9.17
N VAL A 449 -9.74 -5.95 -8.31
CA VAL A 449 -11.06 -6.55 -8.54
C VAL A 449 -12.13 -5.47 -8.48
N LEU A 450 -12.83 -5.28 -9.61
CA LEU A 450 -14.00 -4.43 -9.69
C LEU A 450 -15.26 -5.23 -9.40
N VAL A 451 -16.04 -4.80 -8.41
CA VAL A 451 -17.33 -5.40 -8.07
C VAL A 451 -18.43 -4.38 -8.38
N VAL A 452 -19.24 -4.66 -9.40
CA VAL A 452 -20.36 -3.82 -9.82
C VAL A 452 -21.64 -4.32 -9.16
N GLY A 453 -22.39 -3.42 -8.52
CA GLY A 453 -23.49 -3.75 -7.60
C GLY A 453 -23.02 -4.01 -6.16
N ALA A 454 -21.89 -3.41 -5.76
CA ALA A 454 -21.25 -3.67 -4.47
C ALA A 454 -21.92 -3.02 -3.26
N GLY A 455 -22.94 -2.16 -3.45
CA GLY A 455 -23.57 -1.44 -2.34
C GLY A 455 -24.45 -2.33 -1.45
N SER A 456 -24.85 -3.52 -1.91
CA SER A 456 -25.69 -4.43 -1.11
C SER A 456 -25.61 -5.89 -1.58
N GLY A 457 -26.23 -6.80 -0.82
CA GLY A 457 -26.45 -8.20 -1.22
C GLY A 457 -25.18 -8.94 -1.65
N ILE A 458 -25.26 -9.65 -2.78
CA ILE A 458 -24.18 -10.49 -3.33
C ILE A 458 -22.93 -9.67 -3.62
N GLY A 459 -23.07 -8.47 -4.20
CA GLY A 459 -21.91 -7.63 -4.52
C GLY A 459 -21.17 -7.15 -3.28
N LYS A 460 -21.91 -6.73 -2.24
CA LYS A 460 -21.30 -6.36 -0.96
C LYS A 460 -20.53 -7.54 -0.34
N GLU A 461 -21.14 -8.72 -0.31
CA GLU A 461 -20.50 -9.93 0.22
C GLU A 461 -19.27 -10.34 -0.61
N MET A 462 -19.35 -10.24 -1.93
CA MET A 462 -18.22 -10.47 -2.84
C MET A 462 -17.05 -9.53 -2.55
N ALA A 463 -17.34 -8.25 -2.24
CA ALA A 463 -16.31 -7.27 -1.89
C ALA A 463 -15.63 -7.62 -0.55
N HIS A 464 -16.40 -8.03 0.46
CA HIS A 464 -15.90 -8.53 1.75
C HIS A 464 -15.06 -9.81 1.60
N LEU A 465 -15.49 -10.76 0.77
CA LEU A 465 -14.73 -11.97 0.51
C LEU A 465 -13.41 -11.68 -0.23
N MET A 466 -13.41 -10.73 -1.18
CA MET A 466 -12.20 -10.37 -1.93
C MET A 466 -11.15 -9.67 -1.08
N ILE A 467 -11.55 -8.79 -0.16
CA ILE A 467 -10.57 -8.13 0.73
C ILE A 467 -9.89 -9.14 1.65
N ASP A 468 -10.62 -10.17 2.10
CA ASP A 468 -10.09 -11.27 2.92
C ASP A 468 -9.10 -12.15 2.16
N GLN A 469 -9.21 -12.19 0.84
CA GLN A 469 -8.26 -12.87 -0.05
C GLN A 469 -7.11 -11.96 -0.51
N GLY A 470 -6.95 -10.77 0.09
CA GLY A 470 -5.82 -9.86 -0.16
C GLY A 470 -5.94 -9.02 -1.43
N ALA A 471 -7.13 -8.95 -2.04
CA ALA A 471 -7.37 -8.16 -3.25
C ALA A 471 -7.40 -6.64 -2.98
N HIS A 472 -7.29 -5.87 -4.06
CA HIS A 472 -7.61 -4.44 -4.08
C HIS A 472 -8.99 -4.29 -4.69
N VAL A 473 -9.94 -3.77 -3.93
CA VAL A 473 -11.37 -3.88 -4.26
C VAL A 473 -11.94 -2.53 -4.67
N VAL A 474 -12.60 -2.48 -5.82
CA VAL A 474 -13.37 -1.32 -6.27
C VAL A 474 -14.85 -1.67 -6.12
N CYS A 475 -15.49 -1.02 -5.15
CA CYS A 475 -16.92 -1.16 -4.89
C CYS A 475 -17.66 -0.17 -5.78
N ALA A 476 -18.33 -0.66 -6.83
CA ALA A 476 -19.10 0.18 -7.74
C ALA A 476 -20.60 -0.05 -7.58
N ASP A 477 -21.38 1.01 -7.49
CA ASP A 477 -22.84 0.94 -7.41
C ASP A 477 -23.48 2.23 -7.96
N LEU A 478 -24.75 2.17 -8.36
CA LEU A 478 -25.51 3.38 -8.71
C LEU A 478 -25.68 4.29 -7.49
N ASN A 479 -25.85 3.69 -6.30
CA ASN A 479 -25.84 4.41 -5.04
C ASN A 479 -24.40 4.60 -4.54
N SER A 480 -23.86 5.81 -4.73
CA SER A 480 -22.50 6.15 -4.33
C SER A 480 -22.25 5.98 -2.82
N GLU A 481 -23.21 6.38 -1.99
CA GLU A 481 -23.10 6.30 -0.53
C GLU A 481 -22.98 4.84 -0.07
N ALA A 482 -23.76 3.93 -0.64
CA ALA A 482 -23.71 2.51 -0.32
C ALA A 482 -22.37 1.86 -0.73
N ALA A 483 -21.84 2.25 -1.90
CA ALA A 483 -20.53 1.81 -2.38
C ALA A 483 -19.38 2.32 -1.50
N GLU A 484 -19.42 3.60 -1.11
CA GLU A 484 -18.46 4.23 -0.21
C GLU A 484 -18.52 3.62 1.19
N GLN A 485 -19.71 3.35 1.72
CA GLN A 485 -19.89 2.68 3.00
C GLN A 485 -19.26 1.28 2.99
N THR A 486 -19.50 0.50 1.93
CA THR A 486 -18.91 -0.83 1.81
C THR A 486 -17.39 -0.73 1.76
N ALA A 487 -16.82 0.17 0.94
CA ALA A 487 -15.36 0.37 0.91
C ALA A 487 -14.80 0.80 2.27
N ALA A 488 -15.50 1.65 3.03
CA ALA A 488 -15.10 2.06 4.38
C ALA A 488 -15.11 0.88 5.36
N GLU A 489 -16.09 -0.03 5.29
CA GLU A 489 -16.11 -1.27 6.07
C GLU A 489 -14.89 -2.16 5.74
N LEU A 490 -14.54 -2.30 4.46
CA LEU A 490 -13.35 -3.07 4.04
C LEU A 490 -12.07 -2.44 4.61
N ILE A 491 -11.91 -1.12 4.51
CA ILE A 491 -10.76 -0.40 5.08
C ILE A 491 -10.72 -0.51 6.60
N ALA A 492 -11.87 -0.48 7.30
CA ALA A 492 -11.91 -0.69 8.74
C ALA A 492 -11.44 -2.10 9.13
N LYS A 493 -11.69 -3.10 8.27
CA LYS A 493 -11.30 -4.50 8.49
C LYS A 493 -9.81 -4.74 8.32
N VAL A 494 -9.20 -4.23 7.23
CA VAL A 494 -7.79 -4.50 6.90
C VAL A 494 -6.82 -3.34 7.18
N GLY A 495 -7.36 -2.21 7.62
CA GLY A 495 -6.64 -0.94 7.75
C GLY A 495 -6.40 -0.26 6.40
N LYS A 496 -6.15 1.05 6.44
CA LYS A 496 -5.73 1.82 5.25
C LYS A 496 -4.34 1.40 4.75
N GLY A 497 -3.57 0.68 5.58
CA GLY A 497 -2.17 0.38 5.36
C GLY A 497 -1.25 1.58 5.62
N ILE A 498 0.05 1.39 5.46
CA ILE A 498 1.10 2.41 5.69
C ILE A 498 1.49 3.16 4.42
N GLY A 499 2.20 4.28 4.56
CA GLY A 499 2.53 5.21 3.47
C GLY A 499 1.37 6.12 3.11
N VAL A 500 1.66 7.38 2.80
CA VAL A 500 0.62 8.42 2.55
C VAL A 500 0.74 9.14 1.21
N ALA A 501 1.72 8.78 0.39
CA ALA A 501 1.84 9.31 -0.96
C ALA A 501 0.68 8.85 -1.87
N GLY A 502 0.47 9.60 -2.95
CA GLY A 502 -0.57 9.37 -3.94
C GLY A 502 -1.45 10.61 -4.11
N THR A 503 -1.60 11.08 -5.35
CA THR A 503 -2.41 12.27 -5.67
C THR A 503 -3.87 11.89 -5.95
N GLY A 504 -4.82 12.56 -5.28
CA GLY A 504 -6.25 12.28 -5.44
C GLY A 504 -6.62 10.86 -5.00
N VAL A 505 -7.39 10.13 -5.83
CA VAL A 505 -7.80 8.75 -5.52
C VAL A 505 -6.63 7.77 -5.46
N SER A 506 -5.46 8.13 -6.00
CA SER A 506 -4.23 7.35 -5.88
C SER A 506 -3.73 7.25 -4.43
N GLY A 507 -4.14 8.14 -3.51
CA GLY A 507 -3.82 8.04 -2.08
C GLY A 507 -4.70 7.06 -1.29
N CYS A 508 -5.51 6.22 -1.95
CA CYS A 508 -6.44 5.29 -1.32
C CYS A 508 -5.76 4.14 -0.57
N GLY A 509 -6.53 3.38 0.20
CA GLY A 509 -6.12 2.08 0.76
C GLY A 509 -6.41 0.93 -0.20
N ASN A 510 -6.64 -0.27 0.32
CA ASN A 510 -6.95 -1.46 -0.48
C ASN A 510 -8.38 -1.48 -1.05
N ALA A 511 -9.23 -0.51 -0.70
CA ALA A 511 -10.59 -0.42 -1.21
C ALA A 511 -11.00 1.03 -1.52
N ILE A 512 -11.83 1.20 -2.56
CA ILE A 512 -12.49 2.47 -2.89
C ILE A 512 -13.96 2.24 -3.26
N GLY A 513 -14.82 3.21 -2.94
CA GLY A 513 -16.21 3.26 -3.39
C GLY A 513 -16.36 4.23 -4.57
N VAL A 514 -17.13 3.84 -5.58
CA VAL A 514 -17.35 4.63 -6.80
C VAL A 514 -18.79 4.54 -7.29
N ALA A 515 -19.36 5.66 -7.69
CA ALA A 515 -20.64 5.71 -8.38
C ALA A 515 -20.51 5.14 -9.81
N CYS A 516 -21.46 4.32 -10.24
CA CYS A 516 -21.53 3.83 -11.61
C CYS A 516 -22.97 3.49 -12.02
N ASP A 517 -23.50 4.21 -13.02
CA ASP A 517 -24.65 3.76 -13.79
C ASP A 517 -24.18 2.87 -14.94
N VAL A 518 -24.45 1.56 -14.84
CA VAL A 518 -24.06 0.58 -15.86
C VAL A 518 -24.77 0.75 -17.19
N THR A 519 -25.81 1.59 -17.27
CA THR A 519 -26.51 1.91 -18.52
C THR A 519 -25.91 3.11 -19.25
N ASP A 520 -25.00 3.85 -18.60
CA ASP A 520 -24.29 5.00 -19.16
C ASP A 520 -22.80 4.70 -19.36
N ARG A 521 -22.39 4.68 -20.63
CA ARG A 521 -20.99 4.44 -21.03
C ARG A 521 -20.03 5.50 -20.48
N VAL A 522 -20.46 6.76 -20.34
CA VAL A 522 -19.63 7.82 -19.77
C VAL A 522 -19.40 7.57 -18.29
N SER A 523 -20.45 7.19 -17.54
CA SER A 523 -20.32 6.76 -16.15
C SER A 523 -19.38 5.57 -15.98
N ILE A 524 -19.44 4.55 -16.85
CA ILE A 524 -18.55 3.38 -16.81
C ILE A 524 -17.09 3.80 -17.04
N LYS A 525 -16.83 4.64 -18.04
CA LYS A 525 -15.48 5.13 -18.33
C LYS A 525 -14.91 5.92 -17.14
N ALA A 526 -15.70 6.81 -16.55
CA ALA A 526 -15.28 7.58 -15.37
C ALA A 526 -14.98 6.69 -14.15
N MET A 527 -15.75 5.62 -13.96
CA MET A 527 -15.47 4.60 -12.93
C MET A 527 -14.14 3.89 -13.22
N LEU A 528 -13.91 3.43 -14.45
CA LEU A 528 -12.69 2.74 -14.84
C LEU A 528 -11.44 3.64 -14.75
N ASP A 529 -11.55 4.92 -15.10
CA ASP A 529 -10.47 5.90 -14.89
C ASP A 529 -10.07 5.95 -13.40
N LYS A 530 -11.04 5.94 -12.47
CA LYS A 530 -10.74 5.90 -11.03
C LYS A 530 -10.03 4.60 -10.63
N VAL A 531 -10.34 3.47 -11.26
CA VAL A 531 -9.62 2.19 -11.04
C VAL A 531 -8.15 2.34 -11.44
N ILE A 532 -7.89 2.91 -12.62
CA ILE A 532 -6.53 3.13 -13.13
C ILE A 532 -5.75 4.07 -12.21
N TYR A 533 -6.36 5.17 -11.79
CA TYR A 533 -5.71 6.11 -10.88
C TYR A 533 -5.43 5.52 -9.49
N ALA A 534 -6.34 4.70 -8.98
CA ALA A 534 -6.20 4.08 -7.67
C ALA A 534 -5.13 2.99 -7.65
N TYR A 535 -5.07 2.15 -8.68
CA TYR A 535 -4.32 0.88 -8.63
C TYR A 535 -3.46 0.59 -9.87
N GLY A 536 -3.51 1.44 -10.88
CA GLY A 536 -2.75 1.31 -12.13
C GLY A 536 -3.37 0.39 -13.18
N GLY A 537 -4.51 -0.24 -12.94
CA GLY A 537 -5.14 -1.16 -13.88
C GLY A 537 -6.22 -2.04 -13.24
N LEU A 538 -6.69 -3.05 -13.98
CA LEU A 538 -7.83 -3.90 -13.62
C LEU A 538 -7.54 -5.37 -13.96
N ASP A 539 -7.73 -6.31 -13.03
CA ASP A 539 -7.49 -7.74 -13.28
C ASP A 539 -8.80 -8.52 -13.43
N HIS A 540 -9.77 -8.29 -12.54
CA HIS A 540 -11.01 -9.07 -12.48
C HIS A 540 -12.24 -8.19 -12.35
N VAL A 541 -13.37 -8.66 -12.88
CA VAL A 541 -14.67 -7.97 -12.79
C VAL A 541 -15.75 -8.94 -12.32
N ALA A 542 -16.49 -8.57 -11.29
CA ALA A 542 -17.72 -9.25 -10.88
C ALA A 542 -18.91 -8.30 -11.10
N VAL A 543 -19.80 -8.63 -12.04
CA VAL A 543 -21.02 -7.87 -12.28
C VAL A 543 -22.18 -8.56 -11.59
N THR A 544 -22.53 -8.05 -10.41
CA THR A 544 -23.64 -8.53 -9.58
C THR A 544 -24.90 -7.67 -9.73
N ALA A 545 -24.76 -6.46 -10.28
CA ALA A 545 -25.86 -5.56 -10.56
C ALA A 545 -26.94 -6.23 -11.43
N GLY A 546 -28.20 -6.05 -11.04
CA GLY A 546 -29.34 -6.57 -11.77
C GLY A 546 -30.65 -6.05 -11.19
N VAL A 547 -31.70 -6.04 -12.00
CA VAL A 547 -33.02 -5.56 -11.61
C VAL A 547 -34.11 -6.58 -11.94
N PHE A 548 -35.06 -6.72 -11.04
CA PHE A 548 -36.35 -7.37 -11.30
C PHE A 548 -37.43 -6.30 -11.23
N VAL A 549 -38.06 -5.98 -12.37
CA VAL A 549 -39.21 -5.07 -12.40
C VAL A 549 -40.49 -5.91 -12.47
N PRO A 550 -41.38 -5.85 -11.46
CA PRO A 550 -42.61 -6.61 -11.48
C PRO A 550 -43.59 -6.08 -12.55
N PRO A 551 -44.43 -6.94 -13.15
CA PRO A 551 -45.57 -6.50 -13.93
C PRO A 551 -46.60 -5.78 -13.07
N ASP A 552 -47.48 -5.02 -13.73
CA ASP A 552 -48.65 -4.44 -13.07
C ASP A 552 -49.65 -5.50 -12.60
N ARG A 553 -50.74 -5.05 -11.95
CA ARG A 553 -51.78 -5.94 -11.41
C ARG A 553 -52.50 -6.78 -12.49
N THR A 554 -52.43 -6.38 -13.76
CA THR A 554 -53.00 -7.13 -14.90
C THR A 554 -52.01 -8.16 -15.46
N GLY A 555 -50.76 -8.11 -15.03
CA GLY A 555 -49.67 -8.94 -15.55
C GLY A 555 -48.95 -8.32 -16.75
N HIS A 556 -49.29 -7.09 -17.13
CA HIS A 556 -48.65 -6.37 -18.23
C HIS A 556 -47.35 -5.70 -17.76
N ILE A 557 -46.31 -5.73 -18.62
CA ILE A 557 -45.07 -4.97 -18.45
C ILE A 557 -45.03 -3.90 -19.54
N PRO A 558 -45.01 -2.61 -19.19
CA PRO A 558 -44.83 -1.52 -20.14
C PRO A 558 -43.46 -1.59 -20.84
N ASP A 559 -43.40 -1.14 -22.09
CA ASP A 559 -42.19 -1.17 -22.93
C ASP A 559 -40.98 -0.49 -22.27
N GLU A 560 -41.18 0.61 -21.53
CA GLU A 560 -40.12 1.29 -20.77
C GLU A 560 -39.52 0.38 -19.69
N LYS A 561 -40.35 -0.36 -18.95
CA LYS A 561 -39.89 -1.27 -17.90
C LYS A 561 -39.25 -2.53 -18.47
N TRP A 562 -39.71 -2.98 -19.64
CA TRP A 562 -39.05 -4.00 -20.42
C TRP A 562 -37.64 -3.55 -20.85
N GLY A 563 -37.55 -2.37 -21.47
CA GLY A 563 -36.30 -1.75 -21.93
C GLY A 563 -35.31 -1.55 -20.78
N LEU A 564 -35.77 -1.03 -19.64
CA LEU A 564 -34.95 -0.87 -18.43
C LEU A 564 -34.38 -2.21 -17.94
N THR A 565 -35.20 -3.26 -17.92
CA THR A 565 -34.76 -4.59 -17.47
C THR A 565 -33.65 -5.14 -18.35
N PHE A 566 -33.77 -5.03 -19.68
CA PHE A 566 -32.71 -5.44 -20.61
C PHE A 566 -31.49 -4.52 -20.56
N GLY A 567 -31.70 -3.21 -20.42
CA GLY A 567 -30.64 -2.21 -20.30
C GLY A 567 -29.72 -2.53 -19.12
N ILE A 568 -30.27 -2.87 -17.95
CA ILE A 568 -29.49 -3.21 -16.77
C ILE A 568 -28.96 -4.64 -16.82
N ASN A 569 -29.80 -5.64 -17.10
CA ASN A 569 -29.41 -7.05 -16.95
C ASN A 569 -28.56 -7.61 -18.11
N VAL A 570 -28.58 -6.96 -19.28
CA VAL A 570 -27.91 -7.45 -20.50
C VAL A 570 -26.96 -6.39 -21.05
N SER A 571 -27.46 -5.20 -21.40
CA SER A 571 -26.62 -4.15 -21.98
C SER A 571 -25.56 -3.66 -20.99
N GLY A 572 -25.89 -3.52 -19.71
CA GLY A 572 -24.94 -3.08 -18.68
C GLY A 572 -23.68 -3.94 -18.57
N PRO A 573 -23.78 -5.27 -18.33
CA PRO A 573 -22.62 -6.16 -18.34
C PRO A 573 -21.81 -6.10 -19.64
N TYR A 574 -22.47 -5.96 -20.80
CA TYR A 574 -21.79 -5.78 -22.08
C TYR A 574 -20.97 -4.48 -22.12
N LEU A 575 -21.57 -3.34 -21.74
CA LEU A 575 -20.88 -2.04 -21.75
C LEU A 575 -19.68 -2.04 -20.80
N VAL A 576 -19.81 -2.66 -19.62
CA VAL A 576 -18.70 -2.83 -18.68
C VAL A 576 -17.58 -3.68 -19.29
N ALA A 577 -17.92 -4.81 -19.93
CA ALA A 577 -16.95 -5.69 -20.58
C ALA A 577 -16.22 -4.99 -21.74
N ASP A 578 -16.96 -4.26 -22.57
CA ASP A 578 -16.48 -3.54 -23.74
C ASP A 578 -15.46 -2.45 -23.35
N GLU A 579 -15.81 -1.59 -22.39
CA GLU A 579 -14.90 -0.55 -21.88
C GLU A 579 -13.69 -1.14 -21.13
N ALA A 580 -13.88 -2.20 -20.33
CA ALA A 580 -12.79 -2.88 -19.64
C ALA A 580 -11.84 -3.62 -20.60
N SER A 581 -12.31 -4.00 -21.79
CA SER A 581 -11.51 -4.71 -22.80
C SER A 581 -10.28 -3.93 -23.25
N GLU A 582 -10.40 -2.60 -23.34
CA GLU A 582 -9.29 -1.74 -23.73
C GLU A 582 -8.20 -1.73 -22.66
N ILE A 583 -8.58 -1.64 -21.38
CA ILE A 583 -7.65 -1.73 -20.26
C ILE A 583 -6.94 -3.08 -20.32
N TRP A 584 -7.67 -4.20 -20.37
CA TRP A 584 -7.08 -5.53 -20.42
C TRP A 584 -6.10 -5.73 -21.59
N LYS A 585 -6.43 -5.21 -22.79
CA LYS A 585 -5.55 -5.22 -23.96
C LYS A 585 -4.27 -4.43 -23.71
N GLN A 586 -4.36 -3.23 -23.15
CA GLN A 586 -3.20 -2.37 -22.84
C GLN A 586 -2.23 -3.06 -21.87
N GLN A 587 -2.73 -3.63 -20.78
CA GLN A 587 -1.87 -4.32 -19.80
C GLN A 587 -1.33 -5.65 -20.34
N GLY A 588 -2.05 -6.32 -21.25
CA GLY A 588 -1.68 -7.66 -21.72
C GLY A 588 -1.69 -8.72 -20.61
N LEU A 589 -2.43 -8.47 -19.52
CA LEU A 589 -2.49 -9.32 -18.35
C LEU A 589 -3.76 -10.16 -18.38
N LYS A 590 -3.62 -11.47 -18.09
CA LYS A 590 -4.78 -12.37 -17.97
C LYS A 590 -5.67 -12.00 -16.79
N GLY A 591 -6.97 -12.17 -16.99
CA GLY A 591 -8.02 -11.83 -16.04
C GLY A 591 -9.25 -12.73 -16.16
N SER A 592 -10.29 -12.42 -15.38
CA SER A 592 -11.56 -13.13 -15.40
C SER A 592 -12.71 -12.18 -15.08
N MET A 593 -13.82 -12.36 -15.78
CA MET A 593 -15.07 -11.67 -15.57
C MET A 593 -16.16 -12.67 -15.20
N VAL A 594 -16.94 -12.34 -14.18
CA VAL A 594 -18.12 -13.13 -13.78
C VAL A 594 -19.35 -12.24 -13.81
N ILE A 595 -20.39 -12.70 -14.49
CA ILE A 595 -21.69 -12.03 -14.57
C ILE A 595 -22.73 -12.83 -13.79
N THR A 596 -23.42 -12.20 -12.85
CA THR A 596 -24.50 -12.84 -12.09
C THR A 596 -25.78 -12.90 -12.92
N THR A 597 -26.21 -14.11 -13.28
CA THR A 597 -27.41 -14.37 -14.05
C THR A 597 -28.56 -14.78 -13.12
N SER A 598 -29.23 -15.90 -13.37
CA SER A 598 -30.26 -16.48 -12.51
C SER A 598 -30.65 -17.87 -13.00
N ALA A 599 -31.11 -18.74 -12.10
CA ALA A 599 -31.81 -19.97 -12.47
C ALA A 599 -33.05 -19.72 -13.35
N ASN A 600 -33.68 -18.55 -13.23
CA ASN A 600 -34.78 -18.12 -14.10
C ASN A 600 -34.39 -17.94 -15.58
N ALA A 601 -33.10 -17.94 -15.92
CA ALA A 601 -32.65 -17.95 -17.30
C ALA A 601 -33.07 -19.23 -18.06
N VAL A 602 -33.35 -20.32 -17.34
CA VAL A 602 -33.78 -21.61 -17.89
C VAL A 602 -35.10 -22.10 -17.30
N VAL A 603 -35.64 -21.40 -16.29
CA VAL A 603 -36.94 -21.69 -15.68
C VAL A 603 -37.92 -20.55 -15.95
N SER A 604 -39.00 -20.85 -16.68
CA SER A 604 -40.05 -19.87 -16.96
C SER A 604 -41.15 -19.87 -15.90
N LYS A 605 -41.58 -18.69 -15.43
CA LYS A 605 -42.68 -18.54 -14.46
C LYS A 605 -43.61 -17.39 -14.84
N LYS A 606 -44.89 -17.47 -14.45
CA LYS A 606 -45.84 -16.37 -14.64
C LYS A 606 -45.44 -15.17 -13.78
N GLY A 607 -45.33 -13.99 -14.40
CA GLY A 607 -45.06 -12.73 -13.73
C GLY A 607 -43.59 -12.29 -13.72
N SER A 608 -42.71 -12.98 -14.46
CA SER A 608 -41.29 -12.66 -14.55
C SER A 608 -40.78 -12.54 -15.99
N LEU A 609 -41.69 -12.32 -16.96
CA LEU A 609 -41.41 -12.37 -18.41
C LEU A 609 -40.16 -11.57 -18.83
N ALA A 610 -40.08 -10.29 -18.46
CA ALA A 610 -38.93 -9.45 -18.81
C ALA A 610 -37.62 -9.92 -18.13
N TYR A 611 -37.72 -10.29 -16.85
CA TYR A 611 -36.56 -10.74 -16.07
C TYR A 611 -35.99 -12.05 -16.60
N ASP A 612 -36.84 -13.08 -16.74
CA ASP A 612 -36.45 -14.42 -17.20
C ASP A 612 -35.82 -14.32 -18.60
N SER A 613 -36.46 -13.58 -19.51
CA SER A 613 -35.94 -13.33 -20.86
C SER A 613 -34.58 -12.61 -20.83
N SER A 614 -34.43 -11.58 -19.99
CA SER A 614 -33.16 -10.85 -19.86
C SER A 614 -32.04 -11.73 -19.28
N LYS A 615 -32.33 -12.62 -18.34
CA LYS A 615 -31.32 -13.52 -17.75
C LYS A 615 -30.95 -14.67 -18.71
N ALA A 616 -31.89 -15.13 -19.54
CA ALA A 616 -31.58 -16.02 -20.66
C ALA A 616 -30.65 -15.35 -21.69
N ALA A 617 -30.92 -14.09 -22.04
CA ALA A 617 -30.05 -13.31 -22.91
C ALA A 617 -28.66 -13.08 -22.28
N ALA A 618 -28.58 -12.76 -20.98
CA ALA A 618 -27.32 -12.62 -20.25
C ALA A 618 -26.50 -13.92 -20.23
N ASN A 619 -27.15 -15.09 -20.10
CA ASN A 619 -26.49 -16.39 -20.23
C ASN A 619 -25.83 -16.57 -21.61
N HIS A 620 -26.48 -16.12 -22.68
CA HIS A 620 -25.87 -16.18 -24.02
C HIS A 620 -24.78 -15.12 -24.19
N LEU A 621 -24.97 -13.91 -23.68
CA LEU A 621 -23.96 -12.84 -23.67
C LEU A 621 -22.64 -13.30 -23.03
N ILE A 622 -22.68 -14.06 -21.92
CA ILE A 622 -21.48 -14.63 -21.30
C ILE A 622 -20.67 -15.47 -22.29
N ARG A 623 -21.34 -16.24 -23.16
CA ARG A 623 -20.67 -17.10 -24.14
C ARG A 623 -20.06 -16.27 -25.27
N GLU A 624 -20.78 -15.25 -25.74
CA GLU A 624 -20.28 -14.32 -26.76
C GLU A 624 -19.06 -13.54 -26.23
N LEU A 625 -19.14 -12.99 -25.01
CA LEU A 625 -18.02 -12.29 -24.37
C LEU A 625 -16.83 -13.21 -24.09
N ALA A 626 -17.07 -14.49 -23.76
CA ALA A 626 -16.01 -15.47 -23.58
C ALA A 626 -15.23 -15.74 -24.87
N ILE A 627 -15.88 -15.65 -26.03
CA ILE A 627 -15.24 -15.76 -27.34
C ILE A 627 -14.50 -14.46 -27.67
N GLU A 628 -15.17 -13.31 -27.50
CA GLU A 628 -14.64 -12.00 -27.89
C GLU A 628 -13.41 -11.57 -27.08
N LEU A 629 -13.40 -11.83 -25.77
CA LEU A 629 -12.32 -11.40 -24.88
C LEU A 629 -11.20 -12.45 -24.73
N ALA A 630 -11.33 -13.61 -25.37
CA ALA A 630 -10.27 -14.60 -25.43
C ALA A 630 -9.08 -14.11 -26.29
N PRO A 631 -7.84 -14.53 -26.00
CA PRO A 631 -7.44 -15.46 -24.93
C PRO A 631 -7.11 -14.77 -23.60
N LEU A 632 -7.27 -13.45 -23.49
CA LEU A 632 -6.83 -12.69 -22.31
C LEU A 632 -7.77 -12.89 -21.13
N ILE A 633 -9.08 -12.87 -21.36
CA ILE A 633 -10.09 -12.85 -20.31
C ILE A 633 -11.00 -14.06 -20.43
N ARG A 634 -11.21 -14.72 -19.29
CA ARG A 634 -12.27 -15.73 -19.15
C ARG A 634 -13.55 -15.01 -18.75
N VAL A 635 -14.68 -15.41 -19.34
CA VAL A 635 -15.99 -14.85 -18.97
C VAL A 635 -16.90 -15.99 -18.58
N ASN A 636 -17.38 -16.00 -17.35
CA ASN A 636 -18.28 -17.02 -16.84
C ASN A 636 -19.50 -16.37 -16.16
N GLY A 637 -20.49 -17.18 -15.81
CA GLY A 637 -21.65 -16.76 -15.04
C GLY A 637 -21.82 -17.54 -13.76
N VAL A 638 -22.48 -16.92 -12.80
CA VAL A 638 -23.08 -17.59 -11.64
C VAL A 638 -24.58 -17.37 -11.71
N ALA A 639 -25.36 -18.43 -11.56
CA ALA A 639 -26.81 -18.42 -11.64
C ALA A 639 -27.42 -18.70 -10.25
N PRO A 640 -27.77 -17.65 -9.49
CA PRO A 640 -28.50 -17.80 -8.24
C PRO A 640 -29.93 -18.28 -8.48
N ALA A 641 -30.46 -19.07 -7.53
CA ALA A 641 -31.90 -19.07 -7.25
C ALA A 641 -32.26 -17.91 -6.30
N THR A 642 -33.33 -18.03 -5.52
CA THR A 642 -33.82 -16.92 -4.71
C THR A 642 -32.90 -16.62 -3.52
N VAL A 643 -32.18 -15.49 -3.58
CA VAL A 643 -31.40 -14.95 -2.45
C VAL A 643 -32.19 -13.81 -1.81
N VAL A 644 -32.75 -14.06 -0.62
CA VAL A 644 -33.61 -13.10 0.09
C VAL A 644 -32.80 -12.23 1.06
N ALA A 645 -31.82 -12.81 1.74
CA ALA A 645 -31.02 -12.11 2.75
C ALA A 645 -30.22 -10.95 2.13
N GLY A 646 -30.26 -9.78 2.76
CA GLY A 646 -29.50 -8.60 2.35
C GLY A 646 -29.83 -8.02 0.96
N SER A 647 -30.82 -8.57 0.24
CA SER A 647 -31.12 -8.18 -1.13
C SER A 647 -32.05 -6.97 -1.21
N GLY A 648 -31.62 -5.94 -1.94
CA GLY A 648 -32.46 -4.78 -2.29
C GLY A 648 -33.70 -5.16 -3.13
N MET A 649 -33.69 -6.34 -3.76
CA MET A 649 -34.87 -6.84 -4.48
C MET A 649 -36.00 -7.27 -3.56
N PHE A 650 -35.76 -7.50 -2.26
CA PHE A 650 -36.76 -7.96 -1.29
C PHE A 650 -37.00 -6.91 -0.18
N PRO A 651 -37.54 -5.72 -0.51
CA PRO A 651 -37.99 -4.77 0.50
C PRO A 651 -39.17 -5.35 1.29
N ARG A 652 -39.42 -4.83 2.50
CA ARG A 652 -40.44 -5.35 3.44
C ARG A 652 -41.78 -5.60 2.75
N ASP A 653 -42.30 -4.63 2.02
CA ASP A 653 -43.62 -4.72 1.37
C ASP A 653 -43.68 -5.86 0.34
N ARG A 654 -42.61 -6.08 -0.41
CA ARG A 654 -42.53 -7.20 -1.36
C ARG A 654 -42.44 -8.54 -0.62
N VAL A 655 -41.70 -8.60 0.48
CA VAL A 655 -41.60 -9.81 1.32
C VAL A 655 -42.98 -10.16 1.86
N ILE A 656 -43.69 -9.21 2.46
CA ILE A 656 -45.07 -9.37 2.96
C ILE A 656 -46.00 -9.83 1.83
N ALA A 657 -45.97 -9.17 0.66
CA ALA A 657 -46.78 -9.58 -0.48
C ALA A 657 -46.47 -11.02 -0.95
N SER A 658 -45.21 -11.44 -0.85
CA SER A 658 -44.78 -12.80 -1.20
C SER A 658 -45.24 -13.82 -0.16
N LEU A 659 -45.10 -13.52 1.13
CA LEU A 659 -45.57 -14.36 2.23
C LEU A 659 -47.08 -14.59 2.13
N ALA A 660 -47.85 -13.51 1.89
CA ALA A 660 -49.29 -13.60 1.67
C ALA A 660 -49.64 -14.43 0.43
N LYS A 661 -48.94 -14.23 -0.70
CA LYS A 661 -49.13 -15.00 -1.94
C LYS A 661 -48.88 -16.50 -1.77
N TYR A 662 -47.93 -16.87 -0.92
CA TYR A 662 -47.57 -18.27 -0.65
C TYR A 662 -48.24 -18.84 0.60
N GLU A 663 -49.16 -18.11 1.22
CA GLU A 663 -49.89 -18.54 2.42
C GLU A 663 -48.96 -18.91 3.60
N ILE A 664 -47.82 -18.22 3.71
CA ILE A 664 -46.85 -18.41 4.79
C ILE A 664 -47.28 -17.54 5.98
N SER A 665 -47.36 -18.13 7.17
CA SER A 665 -47.78 -17.41 8.39
C SER A 665 -46.76 -16.33 8.80
N PHE A 666 -47.25 -15.09 8.94
CA PHE A 666 -46.48 -13.96 9.46
C PHE A 666 -47.37 -13.00 10.25
N SER A 667 -46.72 -12.17 11.07
CA SER A 667 -47.33 -11.09 11.83
C SER A 667 -46.66 -9.75 11.50
N ASP A 668 -47.43 -8.66 11.57
CA ASP A 668 -46.97 -7.32 11.17
C ASP A 668 -45.91 -6.73 12.13
N ASP A 669 -45.82 -7.25 13.36
CA ASP A 669 -44.82 -6.87 14.37
C ASP A 669 -43.45 -7.54 14.16
N GLU A 670 -43.37 -8.58 13.31
CA GLU A 670 -42.10 -9.22 12.98
C GLU A 670 -41.17 -8.24 12.24
N SER A 671 -39.89 -8.30 12.58
CA SER A 671 -38.85 -7.52 11.91
C SER A 671 -38.74 -7.93 10.44
N THR A 672 -38.26 -7.01 9.60
CA THR A 672 -38.06 -7.31 8.17
C THR A 672 -37.11 -8.48 7.96
N GLN A 673 -36.15 -8.69 8.88
CA GLN A 673 -35.22 -9.82 8.80
C GLN A 673 -35.91 -11.15 9.11
N GLU A 674 -36.79 -11.21 10.11
CA GLU A 674 -37.57 -12.42 10.43
C GLU A 674 -38.48 -12.82 9.26
N LEU A 675 -39.18 -11.83 8.67
CA LEU A 675 -40.01 -12.05 7.49
C LEU A 675 -39.19 -12.57 6.29
N ARG A 676 -38.00 -12.01 6.08
CA ARG A 676 -37.06 -12.48 5.05
C ARG A 676 -36.59 -13.90 5.30
N ASN A 677 -36.31 -14.26 6.55
CA ASN A 677 -35.88 -15.62 6.91
C ASN A 677 -36.98 -16.65 6.62
N LYS A 678 -38.24 -16.35 6.96
CA LYS A 678 -39.38 -17.21 6.61
C LYS A 678 -39.51 -17.41 5.11
N LEU A 679 -39.42 -16.33 4.35
CA LEU A 679 -39.49 -16.40 2.89
C LEU A 679 -38.30 -17.19 2.30
N ALA A 680 -37.10 -16.99 2.84
CA ALA A 680 -35.90 -17.72 2.43
C ALA A 680 -36.06 -19.23 2.69
N GLN A 681 -36.56 -19.62 3.86
CA GLN A 681 -36.81 -21.02 4.20
C GLN A 681 -37.85 -21.65 3.27
N PHE A 682 -38.94 -20.95 2.95
CA PHE A 682 -39.92 -21.45 1.99
C PHE A 682 -39.31 -21.75 0.62
N TYR A 683 -38.41 -20.89 0.12
CA TYR A 683 -37.70 -21.18 -1.13
C TYR A 683 -36.72 -22.35 -0.98
N ALA A 684 -36.01 -22.44 0.15
CA ALA A 684 -35.11 -23.54 0.47
C ALA A 684 -35.83 -24.91 0.47
N ASP A 685 -37.02 -24.98 1.05
CA ASP A 685 -37.81 -26.22 1.12
C ASP A 685 -38.19 -26.79 -0.26
N ARG A 686 -38.02 -26.00 -1.32
CA ARG A 686 -38.29 -26.40 -2.72
C ARG A 686 -37.04 -26.83 -3.48
N THR A 687 -35.85 -26.61 -2.93
CA THR A 687 -34.59 -27.07 -3.50
C THR A 687 -34.25 -28.47 -2.98
N LEU A 688 -33.19 -29.10 -3.52
CA LEU A 688 -32.76 -30.43 -3.09
C LEU A 688 -31.96 -30.39 -1.78
N THR A 689 -31.19 -29.32 -1.53
CA THR A 689 -30.38 -29.18 -0.31
C THR A 689 -31.20 -28.79 0.92
N LYS A 690 -32.43 -28.27 0.74
CA LYS A 690 -33.31 -27.79 1.81
C LYS A 690 -32.70 -26.70 2.71
N SER A 691 -31.70 -26.00 2.19
CA SER A 691 -31.00 -24.92 2.89
C SER A 691 -31.19 -23.59 2.17
N PRO A 692 -31.41 -22.49 2.92
CA PRO A 692 -31.44 -21.15 2.35
C PRO A 692 -30.14 -20.81 1.62
N ILE A 693 -30.28 -20.12 0.49
CA ILE A 693 -29.13 -19.63 -0.28
C ILE A 693 -28.85 -18.20 0.15
N THR A 694 -27.62 -17.95 0.53
CA THR A 694 -27.14 -16.67 1.06
C THR A 694 -26.35 -15.88 0.02
N PRO A 695 -26.12 -14.58 0.23
CA PRO A 695 -25.14 -13.81 -0.55
C PRO A 695 -23.74 -14.44 -0.54
N GLU A 696 -23.33 -15.04 0.58
CA GLU A 696 -22.02 -15.68 0.75
C GLU A 696 -21.88 -16.87 -0.18
N ASP A 697 -22.90 -17.74 -0.28
CA ASP A 697 -22.90 -18.88 -1.20
C ASP A 697 -22.65 -18.43 -2.65
N GLN A 698 -23.27 -17.32 -3.07
CA GLN A 698 -23.08 -16.75 -4.40
C GLN A 698 -21.68 -16.16 -4.57
N ALA A 699 -21.21 -15.41 -3.58
CA ALA A 699 -19.87 -14.83 -3.57
C ALA A 699 -18.78 -15.91 -3.66
N GLN A 700 -18.95 -17.05 -2.98
CA GLN A 700 -18.04 -18.21 -3.09
C GLN A 700 -18.04 -18.81 -4.51
N GLY A 701 -19.22 -18.93 -5.13
CA GLY A 701 -19.32 -19.36 -6.53
C GLY A 701 -18.62 -18.39 -7.51
N ILE A 702 -18.76 -17.08 -7.28
CA ILE A 702 -18.08 -16.05 -8.08
C ILE A 702 -16.57 -16.10 -7.84
N LEU A 703 -16.12 -16.23 -6.59
CA LEU A 703 -14.72 -16.39 -6.21
C LEU A 703 -14.08 -17.57 -6.95
N PHE A 704 -14.72 -18.73 -6.98
CA PHE A 704 -14.21 -19.88 -7.72
C PHE A 704 -14.07 -19.61 -9.24
N MET A 705 -15.04 -18.91 -9.84
CA MET A 705 -15.01 -18.58 -11.28
C MET A 705 -13.98 -17.51 -11.63
N LEU A 706 -13.61 -16.64 -10.69
CA LEU A 706 -12.52 -15.68 -10.86
C LEU A 706 -11.14 -16.32 -10.68
N SER A 707 -11.05 -17.38 -9.88
CA SER A 707 -9.81 -18.06 -9.47
C SER A 707 -9.09 -18.77 -10.62
N ASP A 708 -7.78 -18.95 -10.47
CA ASP A 708 -6.97 -19.78 -11.36
C ASP A 708 -7.32 -21.28 -11.27
N ALA A 709 -8.03 -21.72 -10.22
CA ALA A 709 -8.62 -23.05 -10.12
C ALA A 709 -9.62 -23.33 -11.26
N SER A 710 -10.25 -22.29 -11.83
CA SER A 710 -11.11 -22.37 -13.02
C SER A 710 -10.41 -21.86 -14.29
N SER A 711 -9.07 -21.82 -14.33
CA SER A 711 -8.30 -21.26 -15.46
C SER A 711 -8.51 -21.93 -16.82
N LYS A 712 -9.15 -23.12 -16.85
CA LYS A 712 -9.53 -23.84 -18.08
C LYS A 712 -11.02 -23.76 -18.40
N THR A 713 -11.76 -22.91 -17.70
CA THR A 713 -13.21 -22.76 -17.82
C THR A 713 -13.56 -21.33 -18.24
N THR A 714 -14.26 -21.20 -19.37
CA THR A 714 -14.84 -19.96 -19.89
C THR A 714 -16.15 -20.27 -20.63
N GLY A 715 -17.07 -19.31 -20.69
CA GLY A 715 -18.40 -19.46 -21.29
C GLY A 715 -19.37 -20.33 -20.47
N GLN A 716 -19.01 -20.69 -19.24
CA GLN A 716 -19.82 -21.57 -18.39
C GLN A 716 -20.67 -20.80 -17.39
N ILE A 717 -21.77 -21.41 -16.97
CA ILE A 717 -22.69 -20.86 -15.96
C ILE A 717 -22.74 -21.85 -14.79
N LEU A 718 -22.27 -21.41 -13.62
CA LEU A 718 -22.33 -22.19 -12.39
C LEU A 718 -23.65 -21.92 -11.68
N ALA A 719 -24.48 -22.95 -11.54
CA ALA A 719 -25.69 -22.87 -10.71
C ALA A 719 -25.31 -22.95 -9.22
N VAL A 720 -25.75 -21.96 -8.44
CA VAL A 720 -25.68 -21.98 -6.97
C VAL A 720 -27.10 -21.78 -6.47
N ASP A 721 -27.89 -22.86 -6.57
CA ASP A 721 -29.35 -22.80 -6.52
C ASP A 721 -29.98 -23.82 -5.55
N GLY A 722 -29.16 -24.48 -4.73
CA GLY A 722 -29.62 -25.53 -3.82
C GLY A 722 -30.09 -26.81 -4.53
N GLY A 723 -29.80 -26.97 -5.82
CA GLY A 723 -30.28 -28.07 -6.65
C GLY A 723 -31.74 -27.86 -7.07
N LEU A 724 -32.06 -26.69 -7.64
CA LEU A 724 -33.40 -26.42 -8.18
C LEU A 724 -33.64 -27.31 -9.42
N GLN A 725 -34.42 -28.37 -9.25
CA GLN A 725 -34.60 -29.41 -10.28
C GLN A 725 -35.09 -28.85 -11.63
N GLU A 726 -35.96 -27.85 -11.59
CA GLU A 726 -36.49 -27.23 -12.81
C GLU A 726 -35.41 -26.50 -13.62
N ALA A 727 -34.30 -26.13 -13.01
CA ALA A 727 -33.19 -25.41 -13.64
C ALA A 727 -32.10 -26.33 -14.21
N PHE A 728 -32.25 -27.66 -14.11
CA PHE A 728 -31.25 -28.60 -14.61
C PHE A 728 -31.14 -28.52 -16.13
N LEU A 729 -29.98 -28.07 -16.61
CA LEU A 729 -29.61 -28.07 -18.02
C LEU A 729 -29.44 -29.52 -18.51
N ARG A 730 -29.97 -29.81 -19.70
CA ARG A 730 -29.93 -31.14 -20.33
C ARG A 730 -29.16 -31.11 -21.64
#